data_AF-F9DQ81-F1
#
_entry.id   AF-F9DQ81-F1
#
_cell.length_a   1.000
_cell.length_b   1.000
_cell.length_c   1.000
_cell.angle_alpha   90.00
_cell.angle_beta   90.00
_cell.angle_gamma   90.00
#
_symmetry.space_group_name_H-M   'P 1'
#
loop_
_entity.id
_entity.type
_entity.pdbx_description
1 polymer ?
#
loop_
_entity_poly.entity_id
_entity_poly.type
_entity_poly.pdbx_seq_one_letter_code
_entity_poly.pdbx_strand_id
1 'polypeptide(L)'
;MNKNISSIEFINYIEKNYPVNQWSISGVDIWPLIRVILGFKIVTKSRNTTSPTVEDNSLGKLPNLSNLMLENENVDVFVLMDSFSRIKLKDSWYHRLSGPFNEEIRKKGLHVVNLEFSYHHIERFPVSDESYSITNQLEWIENHNYISNPVYLISYESVKKDFLTRYGKDFDFPSIIYINNITSYIFRLSIYFEALLLEKKTKAVFIVNYYQLNSHALILAARRVGIPSVDIQHGNQRDLFYHQWLNVPSEGYNVLPNYFWCWDQKDSKVINEWADQTSIHKAINGGNPWIELWKDESLLLVKEYDQITAQYISEDEVNIILTLQPLYGLPTWRTNVPVWVVSAIGESPDNWKWHIRYHPQMLGNYSNEMKMCETLLKPHIIKGKVETKRATEEPLMAILRKMTVHITAFSTSVTEAMHLQVPSITIHQQAKEFYKNEIESGWVSPVKNSEELIEAIHSLSLKKRNNNLPQVRSESIGLSNGIDHILESLAPSNYKTDLDLSFQRKKIFLADGMYEQIINETKFESIYNEEFFISGKAFEGLGDFTKAGCCYYDYLQGLDVYENLASASFEHLLNIKKFYKNYNIIEGFQAAEFYINQLINSNDYIKGHYFSKLFKEGQYREIIESNNKVEHTLDTHFFKGRAYLVLNEITKGIKELEKYLESCCKDRVEVLLASGLNYKASAHFYLGEVYLQNHYYSVAEEHFEECNQLFNGQHKKAQEYLKLIHYKNRHSLD
;
A
#
# COMPACT_ATOMS: atom_id res chain seq x y z
N MET A 1 -9.36 29.92 11.71
CA MET A 1 -9.92 29.52 10.40
C MET A 1 -11.36 29.05 10.55
N ASN A 2 -12.20 29.33 9.56
CA ASN A 2 -13.62 28.94 9.58
C ASN A 2 -13.74 27.41 9.43
N LYS A 3 -14.39 26.72 10.38
CA LYS A 3 -14.55 25.24 10.33
C LYS A 3 -15.45 24.76 9.18
N ASN A 4 -16.10 25.68 8.46
CA ASN A 4 -17.14 25.39 7.48
C ASN A 4 -16.64 25.10 6.04
N ILE A 5 -15.35 25.23 5.74
CA ILE A 5 -14.83 24.80 4.43
C ILE A 5 -14.68 23.26 4.40
N SER A 6 -14.85 22.64 3.24
CA SER A 6 -14.62 21.21 2.97
C SER A 6 -13.13 20.83 3.12
N SER A 7 -12.83 19.52 3.15
CA SER A 7 -11.44 19.06 3.26
C SER A 7 -10.59 19.41 2.04
N ILE A 8 -11.15 19.34 0.82
CA ILE A 8 -10.44 19.73 -0.40
C ILE A 8 -10.16 21.23 -0.43
N GLU A 9 -11.13 22.07 -0.03
CA GLU A 9 -10.91 23.52 0.07
C GLU A 9 -9.80 23.89 1.05
N PHE A 10 -9.59 23.10 2.10
CA PHE A 10 -8.48 23.29 3.01
C PHE A 10 -7.13 22.87 2.44
N ILE A 11 -7.07 21.75 1.71
CA ILE A 11 -5.85 21.37 0.96
C ILE A 11 -5.50 22.48 -0.06
N ASN A 12 -6.50 22.98 -0.78
CA ASN A 12 -6.35 24.10 -1.72
C ASN A 12 -5.90 25.39 -1.02
N TYR A 13 -6.34 25.63 0.22
CA TYR A 13 -5.82 26.72 1.04
C TYR A 13 -4.32 26.55 1.29
N ILE A 14 -3.86 25.35 1.65
CA ILE A 14 -2.44 25.07 1.87
C ILE A 14 -1.66 25.35 0.58
N GLU A 15 -2.09 24.77 -0.54
CA GLU A 15 -1.44 24.92 -1.85
C GLU A 15 -1.34 26.38 -2.30
N LYS A 16 -2.36 27.21 -2.02
CA LYS A 16 -2.36 28.64 -2.36
C LYS A 16 -1.46 29.50 -1.49
N ASN A 17 -1.33 29.19 -0.20
CA ASN A 17 -0.72 30.08 0.79
C ASN A 17 0.70 29.68 1.19
N TYR A 18 1.13 28.47 0.85
CA TYR A 18 2.46 27.95 1.16
C TYR A 18 3.17 27.43 -0.09
N PRO A 19 4.51 27.53 -0.17
CA PRO A 19 5.29 27.08 -1.32
C PRO A 19 5.49 25.56 -1.32
N VAL A 20 4.43 24.79 -1.08
CA VAL A 20 4.49 23.31 -1.02
C VAL A 20 4.90 22.69 -2.35
N ASN A 21 4.66 23.38 -3.46
CA ASN A 21 5.11 22.98 -4.80
C ASN A 21 6.63 23.04 -5.00
N GLN A 22 7.37 23.68 -4.10
CA GLN A 22 8.84 23.72 -4.12
C GLN A 22 9.47 22.66 -3.22
N TRP A 23 8.68 21.88 -2.49
CA TRP A 23 9.19 20.88 -1.56
C TRP A 23 9.75 19.68 -2.32
N SER A 24 11.08 19.55 -2.30
CA SER A 24 11.79 18.39 -2.84
C SER A 24 12.85 17.87 -1.87
N ILE A 25 13.07 16.55 -1.88
CA ILE A 25 14.17 15.90 -1.16
C ILE A 25 14.85 14.94 -2.15
N SER A 26 16.16 15.08 -2.35
CA SER A 26 16.93 14.25 -3.30
C SER A 26 16.31 14.21 -4.71
N GLY A 27 15.72 15.33 -5.15
CA GLY A 27 15.05 15.44 -6.44
C GLY A 27 13.71 14.71 -6.54
N VAL A 28 13.08 14.36 -5.41
CA VAL A 28 11.71 13.79 -5.36
C VAL A 28 10.75 14.88 -4.88
N ASP A 29 9.66 15.12 -5.60
CA ASP A 29 8.64 16.08 -5.18
C ASP A 29 7.79 15.53 -4.03
N ILE A 30 7.69 16.29 -2.94
CA ILE A 30 7.19 15.78 -1.65
C ILE A 30 5.71 16.05 -1.43
N TRP A 31 5.22 17.17 -1.94
CA TRP A 31 3.83 17.56 -1.70
C TRP A 31 2.81 16.49 -2.11
N PRO A 32 2.95 15.80 -3.27
CA PRO A 32 2.05 14.70 -3.60
C PRO A 32 1.96 13.60 -2.55
N LEU A 33 3.10 13.23 -1.95
CA LEU A 33 3.18 12.21 -0.92
C LEU A 33 2.44 12.65 0.35
N ILE A 34 2.73 13.88 0.81
CA ILE A 34 2.08 14.45 2.00
C ILE A 34 0.58 14.57 1.77
N ARG A 35 0.15 15.08 0.60
CA ARG A 35 -1.26 15.23 0.25
C ARG A 35 -2.01 13.90 0.31
N VAL A 36 -1.44 12.82 -0.22
CA VAL A 36 -2.01 11.47 -0.12
C VAL A 36 -2.10 11.01 1.34
N ILE A 37 -1.02 11.16 2.12
CA ILE A 37 -0.99 10.78 3.55
C ILE A 37 -2.09 11.51 4.34
N LEU A 38 -2.18 12.83 4.16
CA LEU A 38 -3.21 13.64 4.83
C LEU A 38 -4.60 13.27 4.34
N GLY A 39 -4.77 13.03 3.04
CA GLY A 39 -6.04 12.60 2.44
C GLY A 39 -6.55 11.31 3.05
N PHE A 40 -5.69 10.30 3.22
CA PHE A 40 -6.05 9.08 3.94
C PHE A 40 -6.47 9.38 5.37
N LYS A 41 -5.68 10.13 6.16
CA LYS A 41 -6.01 10.47 7.55
C LYS A 41 -7.33 11.22 7.69
N ILE A 42 -7.65 12.11 6.75
CA ILE A 42 -8.92 12.85 6.71
C ILE A 42 -10.09 11.91 6.43
N VAL A 43 -9.93 10.99 5.49
CA VAL A 43 -10.99 10.06 5.05
C VAL A 43 -11.23 8.94 6.06
N THR A 44 -10.17 8.44 6.71
CA THR A 44 -10.22 7.27 7.60
C THR A 44 -10.52 7.61 9.05
N LYS A 45 -11.00 8.84 9.33
CA LYS A 45 -11.30 9.45 10.65
C LYS A 45 -12.18 8.63 11.63
N SER A 46 -12.46 7.36 11.36
CA SER A 46 -13.27 6.47 12.19
C SER A 46 -13.07 4.96 11.95
N ARG A 47 -11.98 4.49 11.32
CA ARG A 47 -11.85 3.04 11.04
C ARG A 47 -10.50 2.46 11.41
N ASN A 48 -10.49 1.71 12.52
CA ASN A 48 -9.52 0.63 12.74
C ASN A 48 -9.81 -0.47 11.72
N THR A 49 -9.23 -0.37 10.52
CA THR A 49 -9.18 -1.50 9.61
C THR A 49 -7.94 -2.31 9.94
N THR A 50 -8.11 -3.45 10.58
CA THR A 50 -7.11 -4.51 10.52
C THR A 50 -6.98 -4.93 9.05
N SER A 51 -5.78 -4.82 8.50
CA SER A 51 -5.51 -5.34 7.16
C SER A 51 -5.75 -6.86 7.16
N PRO A 52 -6.52 -7.40 6.20
CA PRO A 52 -6.73 -8.83 6.12
C PRO A 52 -5.42 -9.53 5.73
N THR A 53 -5.06 -10.56 6.49
CA THR A 53 -4.18 -11.65 6.05
C THR A 53 -5.08 -12.72 5.45
N VAL A 54 -5.06 -12.87 4.13
CA VAL A 54 -5.73 -14.01 3.47
C VAL A 54 -4.62 -14.99 3.10
N GLU A 55 -4.49 -16.06 3.89
CA GLU A 55 -3.64 -17.19 3.49
C GLU A 55 -4.41 -17.99 2.43
N ASP A 56 -3.89 -18.01 1.20
CA ASP A 56 -4.41 -18.81 0.09
C ASP A 56 -3.33 -19.83 -0.28
N ASN A 57 -3.60 -21.12 -0.04
CA ASN A 57 -2.64 -22.22 -0.21
C ASN A 57 -2.60 -22.73 -1.66
N SER A 58 -2.41 -21.85 -2.64
CA SER A 58 -2.17 -22.31 -4.01
C SER A 58 -0.68 -22.66 -4.19
N LEU A 59 -0.40 -23.82 -4.76
CA LEU A 59 0.97 -24.32 -4.96
C LEU A 59 1.59 -23.62 -6.17
N GLY A 60 2.59 -22.76 -5.93
CA GLY A 60 3.39 -22.12 -6.97
C GLY A 60 4.07 -20.85 -6.47
N LYS A 61 5.12 -20.40 -7.15
CA LYS A 61 5.78 -19.11 -6.90
C LYS A 61 6.06 -18.44 -8.25
N LEU A 62 5.96 -17.11 -8.30
CA LEU A 62 6.40 -16.35 -9.45
C LEU A 62 7.92 -16.51 -9.61
N PRO A 63 8.44 -16.52 -10.85
CA PRO A 63 9.88 -16.38 -11.05
C PRO A 63 10.37 -15.07 -10.42
N ASN A 64 11.61 -15.07 -9.94
CA ASN A 64 12.23 -13.88 -9.38
C ASN A 64 12.61 -12.91 -10.51
N LEU A 65 12.65 -11.60 -10.24
CA LEU A 65 13.05 -10.61 -11.25
C LEU A 65 14.43 -10.90 -11.87
N SER A 66 15.35 -11.50 -11.14
CA SER A 66 16.64 -11.94 -11.67
C SER A 66 16.54 -12.93 -12.84
N ASN A 67 15.49 -13.75 -12.91
CA ASN A 67 15.25 -14.64 -14.04
C ASN A 67 15.06 -13.83 -15.33
N LEU A 68 14.24 -12.78 -15.28
CA LEU A 68 14.06 -11.84 -16.39
C LEU A 68 15.38 -11.16 -16.76
N MET A 69 16.22 -10.79 -15.78
CA MET A 69 17.51 -10.14 -16.05
C MET A 69 18.50 -11.02 -16.81
N LEU A 70 18.35 -12.34 -16.78
CA LEU A 70 19.18 -13.27 -17.54
C LEU A 70 18.74 -13.40 -19.01
N GLU A 71 17.52 -12.97 -19.32
CA GLU A 71 16.98 -13.00 -20.67
C GLU A 71 17.49 -11.80 -21.47
N ASN A 72 17.85 -12.01 -22.73
CA ASN A 72 18.33 -10.95 -23.62
C ASN A 72 17.19 -10.17 -24.30
N GLU A 73 15.94 -10.55 -24.04
CA GLU A 73 14.77 -9.92 -24.66
C GLU A 73 14.48 -8.55 -24.04
N ASN A 74 14.14 -7.59 -24.90
CA ASN A 74 13.65 -6.29 -24.47
C ASN A 74 12.22 -6.44 -23.94
N VAL A 75 11.84 -5.58 -23.00
CA VAL A 75 10.47 -5.48 -22.50
C VAL A 75 9.95 -4.10 -22.88
N ASP A 76 9.02 -4.03 -23.84
CA ASP A 76 8.49 -2.76 -24.33
C ASP A 76 7.66 -2.05 -23.25
N VAL A 77 6.89 -2.81 -22.47
CA VAL A 77 6.02 -2.27 -21.41
C VAL A 77 6.15 -3.08 -20.13
N PHE A 78 6.43 -2.39 -19.03
CA PHE A 78 6.27 -2.98 -17.70
C PHE A 78 4.95 -2.58 -17.06
N VAL A 79 4.31 -3.50 -16.35
CA VAL A 79 3.12 -3.21 -15.54
C VAL A 79 3.36 -3.54 -14.07
N LEU A 80 3.31 -2.54 -13.20
CA LEU A 80 3.45 -2.71 -11.76
C LEU A 80 2.08 -2.90 -11.10
N MET A 81 1.91 -4.00 -10.36
CA MET A 81 0.64 -4.34 -9.72
C MET A 81 0.78 -5.16 -8.44
N ASP A 82 -0.25 -5.08 -7.59
CA ASP A 82 -0.45 -5.97 -6.46
C ASP A 82 -1.25 -7.21 -6.90
N SER A 83 -0.78 -8.41 -6.55
CA SER A 83 -1.44 -9.68 -6.90
C SER A 83 -2.88 -9.84 -6.34
N PHE A 84 -3.33 -8.99 -5.41
CA PHE A 84 -4.66 -9.04 -4.79
C PHE A 84 -5.83 -9.01 -5.78
N SER A 85 -5.72 -8.28 -6.90
CA SER A 85 -6.83 -8.11 -7.85
C SER A 85 -6.96 -9.22 -8.90
N ARG A 86 -6.22 -10.32 -8.73
CA ARG A 86 -6.37 -11.52 -9.56
C ARG A 86 -7.71 -12.21 -9.31
N ILE A 87 -8.35 -12.64 -10.38
CA ILE A 87 -9.55 -13.48 -10.37
C ILE A 87 -9.30 -14.75 -11.17
N LYS A 88 -9.91 -15.86 -10.78
CA LYS A 88 -9.77 -17.11 -11.52
C LYS A 88 -10.60 -17.05 -12.80
N LEU A 89 -9.96 -17.17 -13.96
CA LEU A 89 -10.59 -17.34 -15.26
C LEU A 89 -10.12 -18.66 -15.86
N LYS A 90 -11.05 -19.61 -16.02
CA LYS A 90 -10.76 -20.99 -16.41
C LYS A 90 -9.68 -21.62 -15.49
N ASP A 91 -8.54 -22.00 -16.08
CA ASP A 91 -7.44 -22.70 -15.42
C ASP A 91 -6.33 -21.78 -14.91
N SER A 92 -6.47 -20.46 -15.05
CA SER A 92 -5.45 -19.48 -14.66
C SER A 92 -6.01 -18.29 -13.89
N TRP A 93 -5.13 -17.56 -13.22
CA TRP A 93 -5.44 -16.34 -12.50
C TRP A 93 -5.13 -15.12 -13.36
N TYR A 94 -6.17 -14.33 -13.63
CA TYR A 94 -6.15 -13.16 -14.48
C TYR A 94 -6.27 -11.88 -13.64
N HIS A 95 -5.40 -10.90 -13.88
CA HIS A 95 -5.46 -9.64 -13.15
C HIS A 95 -6.49 -8.70 -13.79
N ARG A 96 -7.64 -8.49 -13.13
CA ARG A 96 -8.81 -7.82 -13.74
C ARG A 96 -8.57 -6.38 -14.18
N LEU A 97 -7.61 -5.66 -13.59
CA LEU A 97 -7.36 -4.25 -13.88
C LEU A 97 -6.33 -4.04 -15.00
N SER A 98 -5.31 -4.89 -15.08
CA SER A 98 -4.17 -4.74 -16.00
C SER A 98 -4.20 -5.75 -17.14
N GLY A 99 -4.76 -6.94 -16.93
CA GLY A 99 -4.85 -7.99 -17.95
C GLY A 99 -5.41 -7.48 -19.30
N PRO A 100 -6.50 -6.66 -19.32
CA PRO A 100 -7.01 -6.16 -20.59
C PRO A 100 -6.01 -5.25 -21.32
N PHE A 101 -5.21 -4.47 -20.58
CA PHE A 101 -4.12 -3.68 -21.17
C PHE A 101 -3.04 -4.58 -21.74
N ASN A 102 -2.63 -5.60 -20.98
CA ASN A 102 -1.61 -6.57 -21.42
C ASN A 102 -2.02 -7.24 -22.74
N GLU A 103 -3.26 -7.69 -22.84
CA GLU A 103 -3.80 -8.30 -24.06
C GLU A 103 -3.77 -7.32 -25.25
N GLU A 104 -4.21 -6.08 -25.04
CA GLU A 104 -4.26 -5.08 -26.12
C GLU A 104 -2.86 -4.64 -26.56
N ILE A 105 -1.91 -4.50 -25.63
CA ILE A 105 -0.50 -4.20 -25.93
C ILE A 105 0.13 -5.34 -26.75
N ARG A 106 -0.13 -6.60 -26.38
CA ARG A 106 0.36 -7.77 -27.15
C ARG A 106 -0.24 -7.84 -28.55
N LYS A 107 -1.54 -7.51 -28.71
CA LYS A 107 -2.16 -7.43 -30.05
C LYS A 107 -1.48 -6.42 -30.95
N LYS A 108 -0.89 -5.37 -30.38
CA LYS A 108 -0.07 -4.36 -31.09
C LYS A 108 1.38 -4.82 -31.32
N GLY A 109 1.73 -6.06 -30.97
CA GLY A 109 3.03 -6.67 -31.22
C GLY A 109 4.13 -6.23 -30.24
N LEU A 110 3.76 -5.69 -29.08
CA LEU A 110 4.70 -5.26 -28.05
C LEU A 110 4.83 -6.30 -26.94
N HIS A 111 6.04 -6.45 -26.40
CA HIS A 111 6.31 -7.32 -25.27
C HIS A 111 5.94 -6.62 -23.95
N VAL A 112 5.08 -7.27 -23.15
CA VAL A 112 4.59 -6.76 -21.87
C VAL A 112 4.89 -7.74 -20.75
N VAL A 113 5.46 -7.23 -19.66
CA VAL A 113 5.81 -8.02 -18.47
C VAL A 113 5.23 -7.36 -17.22
N ASN A 114 4.65 -8.16 -16.33
CA ASN A 114 4.17 -7.68 -15.04
C ASN A 114 5.27 -7.76 -13.97
N LEU A 115 5.46 -6.67 -13.23
CA LEU A 115 6.23 -6.62 -12.00
C LEU A 115 5.25 -6.72 -10.83
N GLU A 116 5.27 -7.84 -10.13
CA GLU A 116 4.27 -8.16 -9.12
C GLU A 116 4.85 -8.20 -7.70
N PHE A 117 4.06 -7.69 -6.77
CA PHE A 117 4.29 -7.80 -5.33
C PHE A 117 2.96 -8.11 -4.64
N SER A 118 3.00 -8.48 -3.36
CA SER A 118 1.77 -8.73 -2.60
C SER A 118 1.93 -8.30 -1.14
N TYR A 119 1.25 -7.22 -0.75
CA TYR A 119 1.17 -6.80 0.66
C TYR A 119 0.38 -7.79 1.52
N HIS A 120 -0.44 -8.64 0.89
CA HIS A 120 -1.32 -9.59 1.57
C HIS A 120 -0.79 -11.03 1.53
N HIS A 121 0.44 -11.25 1.06
CA HIS A 121 1.03 -12.57 0.80
C HIS A 121 0.09 -13.54 0.04
N ILE A 122 -0.62 -13.04 -0.96
CA ILE A 122 -1.55 -13.83 -1.78
C ILE A 122 -0.78 -14.47 -2.93
N GLU A 123 -0.69 -15.79 -2.90
CA GLU A 123 -0.06 -16.60 -3.93
C GLU A 123 -1.15 -17.34 -4.71
N ARG A 124 -1.36 -16.97 -5.98
CA ARG A 124 -2.43 -17.49 -6.85
C ARG A 124 -1.89 -17.94 -8.20
N PHE A 125 -1.84 -19.25 -8.45
CA PHE A 125 -1.22 -19.86 -9.63
C PHE A 125 -2.11 -20.91 -10.35
N PRO A 126 -1.84 -21.20 -11.64
CA PRO A 126 -0.92 -20.48 -12.54
C PRO A 126 -1.46 -19.09 -12.94
N VAL A 127 -0.59 -18.14 -13.24
CA VAL A 127 -0.98 -16.79 -13.73
C VAL A 127 -1.19 -16.78 -15.24
N SER A 128 -2.07 -15.92 -15.74
CA SER A 128 -2.39 -15.84 -17.18
C SER A 128 -1.35 -15.07 -18.00
N ASP A 129 -0.68 -14.11 -17.37
CA ASP A 129 0.30 -13.23 -17.99
C ASP A 129 1.71 -13.58 -17.50
N GLU A 130 2.71 -13.18 -18.29
CA GLU A 130 4.11 -13.21 -17.88
C GLU A 130 4.36 -12.21 -16.74
N SER A 131 4.79 -12.75 -15.60
CA SER A 131 4.90 -12.01 -14.35
C SER A 131 6.15 -12.42 -13.59
N TYR A 132 6.85 -11.45 -13.02
CA TYR A 132 8.01 -11.66 -12.15
C TYR A 132 7.79 -10.98 -10.79
N SER A 133 8.20 -11.67 -9.72
CA SER A 133 8.12 -11.15 -8.36
C SER A 133 9.21 -10.10 -8.13
N ILE A 134 8.83 -8.96 -7.55
CA ILE A 134 9.76 -7.93 -7.08
C ILE A 134 9.88 -7.88 -5.54
N THR A 135 9.24 -8.81 -4.82
CA THR A 135 9.18 -8.80 -3.35
C THR A 135 10.56 -8.73 -2.69
N ASN A 136 11.52 -9.54 -3.16
CA ASN A 136 12.88 -9.55 -2.59
C ASN A 136 13.58 -8.20 -2.75
N GLN A 137 13.34 -7.51 -3.87
CA GLN A 137 13.91 -6.20 -4.15
C GLN A 137 13.31 -5.15 -3.22
N LEU A 138 11.99 -5.19 -3.00
CA LEU A 138 11.33 -4.29 -2.05
C LEU A 138 11.87 -4.50 -0.64
N GLU A 139 11.95 -5.75 -0.18
CA GLU A 139 12.53 -6.09 1.13
C GLU A 139 14.00 -5.64 1.24
N TRP A 140 14.79 -5.80 0.18
CA TRP A 140 16.18 -5.34 0.15
C TRP A 140 16.24 -3.81 0.31
N ILE A 141 15.43 -3.05 -0.43
CA ILE A 141 15.39 -1.57 -0.34
C ILE A 141 14.90 -1.08 1.03
N GLU A 142 13.93 -1.78 1.64
CA GLU A 142 13.41 -1.44 2.98
C GLU A 142 14.46 -1.66 4.07
N ASN A 143 15.26 -2.73 3.97
CA ASN A 143 16.26 -3.09 4.97
C ASN A 143 17.57 -2.27 4.84
N HIS A 144 17.88 -1.73 3.66
CA HIS A 144 19.11 -0.97 3.41
C HIS A 144 18.87 0.54 3.39
N ASN A 145 18.31 1.08 4.49
CA ASN A 145 18.05 2.52 4.61
C ASN A 145 19.34 3.35 4.63
N TYR A 146 19.49 4.27 3.67
CA TYR A 146 20.42 5.38 3.83
C TYR A 146 19.80 6.41 4.76
N ILE A 147 20.53 6.68 5.83
CA ILE A 147 20.18 7.72 6.78
C ILE A 147 20.60 9.05 6.14
N SER A 148 19.65 9.73 5.52
CA SER A 148 19.86 11.10 5.05
C SER A 148 19.77 12.08 6.20
N ASN A 149 20.58 13.13 6.18
CA ASN A 149 20.46 14.24 7.11
C ASN A 149 19.03 14.83 7.08
N PRO A 150 18.53 15.36 8.21
CA PRO A 150 17.23 16.04 8.23
C PRO A 150 17.18 17.15 7.19
N VAL A 151 16.09 17.20 6.40
CA VAL A 151 15.93 18.19 5.34
C VAL A 151 15.02 19.32 5.81
N TYR A 152 15.34 20.55 5.42
CA TYR A 152 14.51 21.70 5.69
C TYR A 152 13.49 21.91 4.56
N LEU A 153 12.20 21.83 4.89
CA LEU A 153 11.11 22.18 3.98
C LEU A 153 10.55 23.56 4.39
N ILE A 154 10.56 24.51 3.45
CA ILE A 154 10.15 25.90 3.70
C ILE A 154 8.70 25.93 4.18
N SER A 155 8.43 26.66 5.27
CA SER A 155 7.10 26.83 5.86
C SER A 155 6.45 25.53 6.37
N TYR A 156 7.18 24.43 6.49
CA TYR A 156 6.66 23.15 6.96
C TYR A 156 5.91 23.23 8.30
N GLU A 157 6.53 23.86 9.30
CA GLU A 157 5.91 24.04 10.62
C GLU A 157 4.65 24.91 10.58
N SER A 158 4.57 25.85 9.64
CA SER A 158 3.35 26.65 9.45
C SER A 158 2.22 25.82 8.86
N VAL A 159 2.52 24.98 7.84
CA VAL A 159 1.54 24.05 7.26
C VAL A 159 1.04 23.05 8.31
N LYS A 160 1.97 22.45 9.07
CA LYS A 160 1.66 21.55 10.19
C LYS A 160 0.76 22.24 11.22
N LYS A 161 1.10 23.45 11.64
CA LYS A 161 0.31 24.23 12.60
C LYS A 161 -1.11 24.49 12.10
N ASP A 162 -1.28 24.90 10.84
CA ASP A 162 -2.59 25.18 10.27
C ASP A 162 -3.43 23.92 10.12
N PHE A 163 -2.81 22.80 9.73
CA PHE A 163 -3.46 21.49 9.68
C PHE A 163 -3.98 21.05 11.06
N LEU A 164 -3.12 21.10 12.08
CA LEU A 164 -3.48 20.75 13.46
C LEU A 164 -4.51 21.71 14.06
N THR A 165 -4.47 22.99 13.69
CA THR A 165 -5.48 23.98 14.10
C THR A 165 -6.87 23.64 13.55
N ARG A 166 -6.94 23.12 12.32
CA ARG A 166 -8.21 22.74 11.69
C ARG A 166 -8.75 21.41 12.21
N TYR A 167 -7.93 20.37 12.19
CA TYR A 167 -8.39 19.01 12.44
C TYR A 167 -8.29 18.58 13.90
N GLY A 168 -7.55 19.32 14.72
CA GLY A 168 -7.29 19.02 16.13
C GLY A 168 -5.95 18.32 16.34
N LYS A 169 -5.47 18.31 17.59
CA LYS A 169 -4.21 17.64 17.97
C LYS A 169 -4.27 16.11 17.88
N ASP A 170 -5.48 15.54 17.81
CA ASP A 170 -5.69 14.10 17.61
C ASP A 170 -5.33 13.63 16.19
N PHE A 171 -5.09 14.57 15.28
CA PHE A 171 -4.55 14.28 13.97
C PHE A 171 -3.04 14.34 13.99
N ASP A 172 -2.42 13.29 13.49
CA ASP A 172 -0.99 13.28 13.25
C ASP A 172 -0.68 13.95 11.89
N PHE A 173 0.23 14.91 11.88
CA PHE A 173 0.85 15.43 10.65
C PHE A 173 2.16 14.66 10.46
N PRO A 174 2.50 14.19 9.25
CA PRO A 174 3.74 13.42 9.06
C PRO A 174 4.95 14.15 9.66
N SER A 175 5.94 13.44 10.20
CA SER A 175 7.17 14.08 10.68
C SER A 175 8.16 14.24 9.52
N ILE A 176 9.11 15.17 9.64
CA ILE A 176 10.16 15.33 8.63
C ILE A 176 11.01 14.06 8.47
N ILE A 177 11.21 13.33 9.57
CA ILE A 177 11.88 12.02 9.59
C ILE A 177 11.10 11.01 8.74
N TYR A 178 9.78 10.93 8.95
CA TYR A 178 8.94 10.01 8.19
C TYR A 178 8.96 10.34 6.69
N ILE A 179 8.89 11.63 6.35
CA ILE A 179 8.99 12.11 4.96
C ILE A 179 10.35 11.77 4.34
N ASN A 180 11.44 12.01 5.07
CA ASN A 180 12.79 11.64 4.63
C ASN A 180 12.88 10.12 4.36
N ASN A 181 12.33 9.28 5.23
CA ASN A 181 12.37 7.83 5.08
C ASN A 181 11.62 7.36 3.83
N ILE A 182 10.36 7.79 3.65
CA ILE A 182 9.57 7.39 2.46
C ILE A 182 10.18 7.95 1.18
N THR A 183 10.79 9.13 1.23
CA THR A 183 11.45 9.72 0.05
C THR A 183 12.74 8.99 -0.29
N SER A 184 13.54 8.66 0.71
CA SER A 184 14.77 7.89 0.56
C SER A 184 14.45 6.50 -0.01
N TYR A 185 13.34 5.88 0.43
CA TYR A 185 12.81 4.65 -0.15
C TYR A 185 12.47 4.82 -1.64
N ILE A 186 11.62 5.81 -1.98
CA ILE A 186 11.21 6.11 -3.37
C ILE A 186 12.44 6.35 -4.25
N PHE A 187 13.39 7.16 -3.78
CA PHE A 187 14.60 7.48 -4.52
C PHE A 187 15.43 6.22 -4.81
N ARG A 188 15.74 5.39 -3.81
CA ARG A 188 16.53 4.17 -4.02
C ARG A 188 15.83 3.20 -4.97
N LEU A 189 14.54 2.96 -4.75
CA LEU A 189 13.77 2.07 -5.61
C LEU A 189 13.64 2.64 -7.04
N SER A 190 13.63 3.97 -7.21
CA SER A 190 13.64 4.58 -8.54
C SER A 190 14.95 4.33 -9.30
N ILE A 191 16.10 4.31 -8.61
CA ILE A 191 17.40 3.97 -9.23
C ILE A 191 17.40 2.51 -9.69
N TYR A 192 16.82 1.63 -8.88
CA TYR A 192 16.64 0.23 -9.23
C TYR A 192 15.78 0.07 -10.49
N PHE A 193 14.61 0.72 -10.52
CA PHE A 193 13.73 0.69 -11.69
C PHE A 193 14.36 1.37 -12.90
N GLU A 194 15.09 2.48 -12.74
CA GLU A 194 15.78 3.15 -13.84
C GLU A 194 16.75 2.20 -14.54
N ALA A 195 17.55 1.44 -13.77
CA ALA A 195 18.45 0.44 -14.33
C ALA A 195 17.69 -0.66 -15.08
N LEU A 196 16.61 -1.19 -14.50
CA LEU A 196 15.77 -2.20 -15.14
C LEU A 196 15.19 -1.70 -16.47
N LEU A 197 14.62 -0.48 -16.48
CA LEU A 197 13.99 0.12 -17.66
C LEU A 197 15.01 0.35 -18.79
N LEU A 198 16.23 0.78 -18.44
CA LEU A 198 17.30 1.00 -19.41
C LEU A 198 17.85 -0.31 -19.96
N GLU A 199 18.12 -1.30 -19.10
CA GLU A 199 18.61 -2.62 -19.52
C GLU A 199 17.61 -3.32 -20.45
N LYS A 200 16.32 -3.23 -20.15
CA LYS A 200 15.24 -3.84 -20.93
C LYS A 200 14.69 -2.96 -22.05
N LYS A 201 15.27 -1.77 -22.25
CA LYS A 201 14.89 -0.80 -23.30
C LYS A 201 13.39 -0.50 -23.31
N THR A 202 12.84 -0.34 -22.12
CA THR A 202 11.41 -0.14 -21.92
C THR A 202 10.94 1.18 -22.52
N LYS A 203 9.74 1.13 -23.10
CA LYS A 203 9.11 2.26 -23.79
C LYS A 203 8.02 2.90 -22.94
N ALA A 204 7.31 2.15 -22.10
CA ALA A 204 6.30 2.70 -21.21
C ALA A 204 6.17 1.90 -19.93
N VAL A 205 5.60 2.51 -18.89
CA VAL A 205 5.22 1.81 -17.66
C VAL A 205 3.76 2.05 -17.32
N PHE A 206 3.07 1.00 -16.90
CA PHE A 206 1.69 1.07 -16.41
C PHE A 206 1.70 0.68 -14.94
N ILE A 207 0.88 1.37 -14.14
CA ILE A 207 0.82 1.18 -12.71
C ILE A 207 -0.63 1.06 -12.30
N VAL A 208 -0.96 0.03 -11.53
CA VAL A 208 -2.25 -0.03 -10.85
C VAL A 208 -2.13 0.78 -9.57
N ASN A 209 -2.74 1.98 -9.54
CA ASN A 209 -2.73 2.92 -8.41
C ASN A 209 -1.40 3.69 -8.19
N TYR A 210 -1.34 4.95 -8.63
CA TYR A 210 -0.14 5.79 -8.56
C TYR A 210 0.32 6.15 -7.13
N TYR A 211 -0.59 6.18 -6.15
CA TYR A 211 -0.30 6.77 -4.83
C TYR A 211 0.34 5.81 -3.82
N GLN A 212 0.87 4.68 -4.30
CA GLN A 212 1.71 3.76 -3.50
C GLN A 212 3.19 4.16 -3.62
N LEU A 213 4.00 3.84 -2.60
CA LEU A 213 5.43 4.18 -2.61
C LEU A 213 6.18 3.52 -3.78
N ASN A 214 5.85 2.26 -4.09
CA ASN A 214 6.43 1.51 -5.21
C ASN A 214 6.08 2.18 -6.55
N SER A 215 4.82 2.61 -6.68
CA SER A 215 4.31 3.34 -7.84
C SER A 215 5.04 4.66 -8.05
N HIS A 216 5.20 5.48 -7.00
CA HIS A 216 5.96 6.72 -7.08
C HIS A 216 7.41 6.50 -7.51
N ALA A 217 8.05 5.42 -7.05
CA ALA A 217 9.41 5.08 -7.45
C ALA A 217 9.51 4.72 -8.94
N LEU A 218 8.58 3.92 -9.46
CA LEU A 218 8.56 3.56 -10.88
C LEU A 218 8.21 4.75 -11.78
N ILE A 219 7.29 5.62 -11.35
CA ILE A 219 6.96 6.88 -12.04
C ILE A 219 8.20 7.78 -12.10
N LEU A 220 8.91 7.94 -10.99
CA LEU A 220 10.12 8.74 -10.94
C LEU A 220 11.22 8.18 -11.86
N ALA A 221 11.40 6.85 -11.89
CA ALA A 221 12.32 6.18 -12.79
C ALA A 221 11.95 6.41 -14.26
N ALA A 222 10.68 6.19 -14.62
CA ALA A 222 10.16 6.46 -15.96
C ALA A 222 10.37 7.92 -16.38
N ARG A 223 10.15 8.85 -15.45
CA ARG A 223 10.36 10.29 -15.67
C ARG A 223 11.82 10.62 -15.98
N ARG A 224 12.78 9.99 -15.31
CA ARG A 224 14.22 10.17 -15.57
C ARG A 224 14.64 9.59 -16.92
N VAL A 225 14.19 8.37 -17.21
CA VAL A 225 14.44 7.70 -18.51
C VAL A 225 13.74 8.44 -19.67
N GLY A 226 12.72 9.25 -19.37
CA GLY A 226 11.97 10.01 -20.37
C GLY A 226 10.91 9.17 -21.10
N ILE A 227 10.33 8.18 -20.41
CA ILE A 227 9.26 7.32 -20.94
C ILE A 227 7.94 7.58 -20.21
N PRO A 228 6.78 7.40 -20.88
CA PRO A 228 5.49 7.62 -20.25
C PRO A 228 5.18 6.62 -19.14
N SER A 229 4.57 7.14 -18.09
CA SER A 229 3.95 6.41 -16.99
C SER A 229 2.43 6.58 -17.02
N VAL A 230 1.70 5.49 -16.83
CA VAL A 230 0.23 5.45 -16.91
C VAL A 230 -0.34 4.90 -15.62
N ASP A 231 -1.19 5.66 -14.95
CA ASP A 231 -1.98 5.18 -13.81
C ASP A 231 -3.28 4.54 -14.31
N ILE A 232 -3.45 3.26 -14.01
CA ILE A 232 -4.67 2.49 -14.27
C ILE A 232 -5.62 2.69 -13.10
N GLN A 233 -6.77 3.32 -13.37
CA GLN A 233 -7.83 3.48 -12.38
C GLN A 233 -8.28 2.13 -11.81
N HIS A 234 -8.29 2.04 -10.47
CA HIS A 234 -8.65 0.84 -9.69
C HIS A 234 -9.96 1.00 -8.90
N GLY A 235 -10.74 2.05 -9.18
CA GLY A 235 -12.01 2.36 -8.53
C GLY A 235 -12.36 3.84 -8.64
N ASN A 236 -13.35 4.30 -7.87
CA ASN A 236 -13.76 5.71 -7.89
C ASN A 236 -12.59 6.63 -7.48
N GLN A 237 -12.26 7.60 -8.34
CA GLN A 237 -11.26 8.61 -8.05
C GLN A 237 -11.83 9.60 -7.02
N ARG A 238 -11.17 9.70 -5.86
CA ARG A 238 -11.61 10.59 -4.77
C ARG A 238 -10.93 11.95 -4.88
N ASP A 239 -11.69 12.99 -4.55
CA ASP A 239 -11.26 14.39 -4.71
C ASP A 239 -9.90 14.71 -4.09
N LEU A 240 -9.60 14.18 -2.89
CA LEU A 240 -8.37 14.51 -2.18
C LEU A 240 -7.09 14.00 -2.87
N PHE A 241 -7.20 12.97 -3.70
CA PHE A 241 -6.05 12.35 -4.36
C PHE A 241 -5.92 12.82 -5.82
N TYR A 242 -7.01 12.81 -6.57
CA TYR A 242 -6.94 13.01 -8.03
C TYR A 242 -7.35 14.42 -8.49
N HIS A 243 -8.14 15.16 -7.71
CA HIS A 243 -8.85 16.34 -8.22
C HIS A 243 -8.29 17.65 -7.67
N GLN A 244 -8.50 18.76 -8.38
CA GLN A 244 -8.25 20.12 -7.88
C GLN A 244 -6.83 20.32 -7.30
N TRP A 245 -5.79 19.90 -8.02
CA TRP A 245 -4.43 20.29 -7.65
C TRP A 245 -4.19 21.75 -8.03
N LEU A 246 -3.76 22.56 -7.08
CA LEU A 246 -3.44 23.97 -7.30
C LEU A 246 -1.95 24.21 -7.19
N ASN A 247 -1.45 25.21 -7.92
CA ASN A 247 -0.04 25.60 -7.93
C ASN A 247 0.93 24.45 -8.30
N VAL A 248 0.47 23.50 -9.11
CA VAL A 248 1.32 22.43 -9.66
C VAL A 248 2.44 23.07 -10.49
N PRO A 249 3.70 22.61 -10.38
CA PRO A 249 4.79 23.06 -11.25
C PRO A 249 4.44 22.90 -12.74
N SER A 250 4.94 23.78 -13.60
CA SER A 250 4.65 23.76 -15.04
C SER A 250 5.13 22.48 -15.74
N GLU A 251 6.19 21.90 -15.21
CA GLU A 251 6.79 20.63 -15.58
C GLU A 251 6.06 19.42 -14.98
N GLY A 252 5.07 19.66 -14.12
CA GLY A 252 4.38 18.66 -13.33
C GLY A 252 5.19 18.13 -12.15
N TYR A 253 4.53 17.39 -11.25
CA TYR A 253 5.23 16.69 -10.18
C TYR A 253 5.85 15.39 -10.70
N ASN A 254 7.11 15.12 -10.34
CA ASN A 254 7.87 13.98 -10.88
C ASN A 254 7.51 12.61 -10.30
N VAL A 255 6.60 12.58 -9.32
CA VAL A 255 6.02 11.37 -8.73
C VAL A 255 4.54 11.17 -9.10
N LEU A 256 4.00 12.02 -10.00
CA LEU A 256 2.69 11.84 -10.61
C LEU A 256 2.83 11.30 -12.04
N PRO A 257 1.91 10.44 -12.51
CA PRO A 257 2.01 9.79 -13.81
C PRO A 257 1.85 10.78 -14.97
N ASN A 258 2.37 10.46 -16.15
CA ASN A 258 2.10 11.22 -17.37
C ASN A 258 0.60 11.14 -17.73
N TYR A 259 0.04 9.93 -17.65
CA TYR A 259 -1.33 9.67 -18.03
C TYR A 259 -2.15 9.09 -16.88
N PHE A 260 -3.33 9.64 -16.66
CA PHE A 260 -4.36 9.08 -15.78
C PHE A 260 -5.42 8.40 -16.63
N TRP A 261 -5.48 7.07 -16.62
CA TRP A 261 -6.50 6.33 -17.34
C TRP A 261 -7.82 6.38 -16.58
N CYS A 262 -8.81 7.06 -17.14
CA CYS A 262 -10.12 7.26 -16.54
C CYS A 262 -11.18 6.39 -17.21
N TRP A 263 -12.09 5.85 -16.40
CA TRP A 263 -13.21 5.03 -16.85
C TRP A 263 -14.37 5.85 -17.42
N ASP A 264 -14.48 7.12 -17.05
CA ASP A 264 -15.50 8.02 -17.55
C ASP A 264 -14.99 9.45 -17.81
N GLN A 265 -15.83 10.19 -18.52
CA GLN A 265 -15.50 11.55 -18.93
C GLN A 265 -15.46 12.52 -17.75
N LYS A 266 -16.32 12.33 -16.75
CA LYS A 266 -16.41 13.23 -15.60
C LYS A 266 -15.08 13.25 -14.85
N ASP A 267 -14.55 12.08 -14.53
CA ASP A 267 -13.25 11.92 -13.87
C ASP A 267 -12.12 12.49 -14.73
N SER A 268 -12.09 12.14 -16.03
CA SER A 268 -11.05 12.65 -16.94
C SER A 268 -11.05 14.17 -17.07
N LYS A 269 -12.23 14.80 -17.09
CA LYS A 269 -12.38 16.25 -17.20
C LYS A 269 -11.87 16.95 -15.94
N VAL A 270 -12.23 16.45 -14.76
CA VAL A 270 -11.79 17.04 -13.48
C VAL A 270 -10.28 16.94 -13.31
N ILE A 271 -9.65 15.87 -13.80
CA ILE A 271 -8.18 15.78 -13.81
C ILE A 271 -7.58 16.76 -14.83
N ASN A 272 -8.10 16.80 -16.06
CA ASN A 272 -7.59 17.71 -17.10
C ASN A 272 -7.71 19.19 -16.70
N GLU A 273 -8.71 19.59 -15.92
CA GLU A 273 -8.86 20.97 -15.42
C GLU A 273 -7.61 21.52 -14.69
N TRP A 274 -6.88 20.68 -13.96
CA TRP A 274 -5.60 21.06 -13.35
C TRP A 274 -4.40 20.59 -14.18
N ALA A 275 -4.48 19.43 -14.82
CA ALA A 275 -3.37 18.84 -15.55
C ALA A 275 -3.01 19.63 -16.81
N ASP A 276 -3.98 20.29 -17.47
CA ASP A 276 -3.79 21.15 -18.65
C ASP A 276 -2.91 22.39 -18.36
N GLN A 277 -2.70 22.72 -17.08
CA GLN A 277 -1.77 23.78 -16.65
C GLN A 277 -0.31 23.29 -16.61
N THR A 278 -0.10 21.99 -16.83
CA THR A 278 1.21 21.34 -16.85
C THR A 278 1.54 20.89 -18.26
N SER A 279 2.82 20.70 -18.53
CA SER A 279 3.32 20.22 -19.84
C SER A 279 3.28 18.70 -19.99
N ILE A 280 2.95 17.95 -18.93
CA ILE A 280 3.22 16.51 -18.86
C ILE A 280 2.02 15.65 -18.45
N HIS A 281 1.15 16.15 -17.57
CA HIS A 281 0.08 15.35 -17.00
C HIS A 281 -1.16 15.46 -17.88
N LYS A 282 -1.85 14.34 -18.10
CA LYS A 282 -3.08 14.30 -18.88
C LYS A 282 -3.97 13.15 -18.44
N ALA A 283 -5.28 13.33 -18.47
CA ALA A 283 -6.24 12.25 -18.33
C ALA A 283 -6.72 11.74 -19.68
N ILE A 284 -6.85 10.42 -19.79
CA ILE A 284 -7.40 9.72 -20.93
C ILE A 284 -8.74 9.13 -20.53
N ASN A 285 -9.82 9.53 -21.21
CA ASN A 285 -11.12 8.87 -21.08
C ASN A 285 -11.13 7.58 -21.89
N GLY A 286 -10.46 6.55 -21.37
CA GLY A 286 -10.25 5.29 -22.06
C GLY A 286 -11.31 4.22 -21.75
N GLY A 287 -12.24 4.49 -20.83
CA GLY A 287 -13.29 3.55 -20.43
C GLY A 287 -12.77 2.51 -19.45
N ASN A 288 -13.66 1.63 -18.98
CA ASN A 288 -13.30 0.53 -18.08
C ASN A 288 -12.97 -0.73 -18.89
N PRO A 289 -11.68 -1.10 -19.07
CA PRO A 289 -11.30 -2.19 -19.96
C PRO A 289 -11.82 -3.55 -19.50
N TRP A 290 -11.95 -3.74 -18.18
CA TRP A 290 -12.51 -4.94 -17.61
C TRP A 290 -13.97 -5.13 -18.04
N ILE A 291 -14.78 -4.09 -17.94
CA ILE A 291 -16.19 -4.15 -18.34
C ILE A 291 -16.34 -4.31 -19.86
N GLU A 292 -15.55 -3.57 -20.65
CA GLU A 292 -15.60 -3.64 -22.11
C GLU A 292 -15.25 -5.04 -22.64
N LEU A 293 -14.28 -5.72 -22.02
CA LEU A 293 -13.96 -7.11 -22.33
C LEU A 293 -15.20 -8.02 -22.23
N TRP A 294 -16.03 -7.87 -21.20
CA TRP A 294 -17.24 -8.70 -21.02
C TRP A 294 -18.42 -8.30 -21.90
N LYS A 295 -18.37 -7.14 -22.54
CA LYS A 295 -19.38 -6.71 -23.53
C LYS A 295 -19.10 -7.26 -24.92
N ASP A 296 -17.86 -7.62 -25.21
CA ASP A 296 -17.48 -8.17 -26.52
C ASP A 296 -17.88 -9.65 -26.62
N GLU A 297 -19.09 -9.88 -27.12
CA GLU A 297 -19.64 -11.22 -27.37
C GLU A 297 -18.87 -12.01 -28.43
N SER A 298 -17.96 -11.39 -29.17
CA SER A 298 -17.13 -12.09 -30.14
C SER A 298 -16.00 -12.89 -29.47
N LEU A 299 -15.55 -12.47 -28.28
CA LEU A 299 -14.45 -13.08 -27.55
C LEU A 299 -14.76 -14.51 -27.11
N LEU A 300 -13.80 -15.41 -27.32
CA LEU A 300 -13.93 -16.82 -26.95
C LEU A 300 -14.18 -17.01 -25.45
N LEU A 301 -13.47 -16.25 -24.60
CA LEU A 301 -13.65 -16.26 -23.15
C LEU A 301 -15.10 -15.96 -22.76
N VAL A 302 -15.70 -14.93 -23.36
CA VAL A 302 -17.08 -14.50 -23.08
C VAL A 302 -18.05 -15.58 -23.55
N LYS A 303 -17.89 -16.13 -24.76
CA LYS A 303 -18.72 -17.22 -25.29
C LYS A 303 -18.71 -18.46 -24.40
N GLU A 304 -17.56 -18.83 -23.87
CA GLU A 304 -17.44 -19.99 -22.98
C GLU A 304 -18.14 -19.75 -21.64
N TYR A 305 -17.96 -18.58 -21.04
CA TYR A 305 -18.70 -18.23 -19.82
C TYR A 305 -20.20 -18.10 -20.07
N ASP A 306 -20.62 -17.68 -21.26
CA ASP A 306 -22.03 -17.69 -21.67
C ASP A 306 -22.57 -19.12 -21.75
N GLN A 307 -21.79 -20.07 -22.26
CA GLN A 307 -22.17 -21.49 -22.25
C GLN A 307 -22.22 -22.08 -20.83
N ILE A 308 -21.28 -21.70 -19.96
CA ILE A 308 -21.27 -22.13 -18.54
C ILE A 308 -22.50 -21.59 -17.83
N THR A 309 -22.77 -20.28 -17.95
CA THR A 309 -23.91 -19.62 -17.30
C THR A 309 -25.25 -20.14 -17.79
N ALA A 310 -25.39 -20.45 -19.08
CA ALA A 310 -26.61 -21.03 -19.66
C ALA A 310 -27.00 -22.41 -19.07
N GLN A 311 -26.07 -23.11 -18.39
CA GLN A 311 -26.37 -24.39 -17.75
C GLN A 311 -27.21 -24.25 -16.47
N TYR A 312 -27.25 -23.06 -15.86
CA TYR A 312 -27.91 -22.85 -14.57
C TYR A 312 -28.65 -21.51 -14.43
N ILE A 313 -28.58 -20.64 -15.44
CA ILE A 313 -29.35 -19.41 -15.55
C ILE A 313 -30.30 -19.54 -16.73
N SER A 314 -31.61 -19.58 -16.45
CA SER A 314 -32.65 -19.65 -17.47
C SER A 314 -33.04 -18.25 -17.95
N GLU A 315 -33.18 -18.05 -19.26
CA GLU A 315 -33.66 -16.78 -19.84
C GLU A 315 -35.17 -16.55 -19.60
N ASP A 316 -35.92 -17.62 -19.29
CA ASP A 316 -37.36 -17.53 -18.98
C ASP A 316 -37.63 -17.00 -17.55
N GLU A 317 -36.60 -17.03 -16.70
CA GLU A 317 -36.67 -16.57 -15.30
C GLU A 317 -36.36 -15.08 -15.17
N VAL A 318 -36.90 -14.46 -14.11
CA VAL A 318 -36.40 -13.16 -13.63
C VAL A 318 -35.20 -13.44 -12.74
N ASN A 319 -34.01 -13.26 -13.29
CA ASN A 319 -32.75 -13.50 -12.60
C ASN A 319 -32.32 -12.26 -11.81
N ILE A 320 -32.17 -12.41 -10.51
CA ILE A 320 -31.91 -11.30 -9.58
C ILE A 320 -30.60 -11.59 -8.88
N ILE A 321 -29.61 -10.71 -8.98
CA ILE A 321 -28.36 -10.86 -8.22
C ILE A 321 -28.32 -9.88 -7.05
N LEU A 322 -28.07 -10.38 -5.84
CA LEU A 322 -27.82 -9.58 -4.65
C LEU A 322 -26.32 -9.64 -4.31
N THR A 323 -25.62 -8.51 -4.43
CA THR A 323 -24.21 -8.40 -4.02
C THR A 323 -24.11 -7.92 -2.57
N LEU A 324 -23.55 -8.78 -1.72
CA LEU A 324 -23.35 -8.48 -0.30
C LEU A 324 -22.00 -7.81 -0.05
N GLN A 325 -21.90 -7.14 1.09
CA GLN A 325 -20.71 -6.48 1.60
C GLN A 325 -20.60 -6.77 3.11
N PRO A 326 -19.42 -6.76 3.73
CA PRO A 326 -19.32 -6.92 5.18
C PRO A 326 -19.93 -5.72 5.92
N LEU A 327 -20.37 -5.93 7.15
CA LEU A 327 -21.09 -4.92 7.94
C LEU A 327 -20.25 -3.70 8.40
N TYR A 328 -18.95 -3.66 8.08
CA TYR A 328 -17.96 -2.60 8.41
C TYR A 328 -18.46 -1.39 9.19
N GLY A 329 -18.60 -1.53 10.52
CA GLY A 329 -18.89 -0.40 11.40
C GLY A 329 -20.18 0.36 11.05
N LEU A 330 -21.15 -0.30 10.41
CA LEU A 330 -22.51 0.20 10.20
C LEU A 330 -23.34 -0.13 11.45
N PRO A 331 -23.41 0.77 12.45
CA PRO A 331 -23.95 0.42 13.77
C PRO A 331 -25.45 0.12 13.69
N THR A 332 -26.10 0.62 12.64
CA THR A 332 -27.54 0.53 12.40
C THR A 332 -27.92 -0.58 11.42
N TRP A 333 -26.97 -1.15 10.67
CA TRP A 333 -27.22 -2.22 9.72
C TRP A 333 -26.93 -3.57 10.37
N ARG A 334 -27.98 -4.18 10.97
CA ARG A 334 -27.83 -5.34 11.85
C ARG A 334 -27.66 -6.68 11.12
N THR A 335 -27.91 -6.73 9.81
CA THR A 335 -27.88 -7.96 9.00
C THR A 335 -27.52 -7.62 7.55
N ASN A 336 -26.62 -8.36 6.92
CA ASN A 336 -26.28 -8.18 5.49
C ASN A 336 -27.48 -8.44 4.58
N VAL A 337 -28.34 -9.39 4.97
CA VAL A 337 -29.64 -9.66 4.33
C VAL A 337 -30.75 -9.35 5.33
N PRO A 338 -31.45 -8.21 5.21
CA PRO A 338 -32.59 -7.88 6.08
C PRO A 338 -33.70 -8.92 6.03
N VAL A 339 -34.41 -9.11 7.15
CA VAL A 339 -35.55 -10.05 7.25
C VAL A 339 -36.64 -9.75 6.20
N TRP A 340 -36.87 -8.48 5.89
CA TRP A 340 -37.83 -8.09 4.85
C TRP A 340 -37.33 -8.46 3.44
N VAL A 341 -36.02 -8.49 3.18
CA VAL A 341 -35.47 -9.03 1.92
C VAL A 341 -35.70 -10.55 1.87
N VAL A 342 -35.49 -11.27 2.97
CA VAL A 342 -35.81 -12.71 3.05
C VAL A 342 -37.31 -12.96 2.80
N SER A 343 -38.17 -12.09 3.33
CA SER A 343 -39.62 -12.15 3.11
C SER A 343 -39.96 -11.94 1.63
N ALA A 344 -39.34 -10.94 0.97
CA ALA A 344 -39.50 -10.71 -0.47
C ALA A 344 -39.01 -11.91 -1.31
N ILE A 345 -37.91 -12.56 -0.93
CA ILE A 345 -37.47 -13.82 -1.55
C ILE A 345 -38.57 -14.89 -1.40
N GLY A 346 -39.15 -15.03 -0.22
CA GLY A 346 -40.26 -15.95 0.03
C GLY A 346 -41.49 -15.68 -0.83
N GLU A 347 -41.92 -14.43 -0.88
CA GLU A 347 -43.16 -13.95 -1.53
C GLU A 347 -43.03 -13.74 -3.05
N SER A 348 -41.80 -13.68 -3.59
CA SER A 348 -41.60 -13.48 -5.02
C SER A 348 -42.23 -14.59 -5.88
N PRO A 349 -42.59 -14.32 -7.15
CA PRO A 349 -43.07 -15.35 -8.08
C PRO A 349 -42.12 -16.55 -8.23
N ASP A 350 -42.67 -17.72 -8.59
CA ASP A 350 -41.89 -18.95 -8.74
C ASP A 350 -40.88 -18.89 -9.89
N ASN A 351 -41.13 -18.08 -10.91
CA ASN A 351 -40.19 -17.85 -12.01
C ASN A 351 -39.10 -16.81 -11.68
N TRP A 352 -38.93 -16.43 -10.40
CA TRP A 352 -37.86 -15.55 -9.95
C TRP A 352 -36.75 -16.37 -9.30
N LYS A 353 -35.52 -16.17 -9.78
CA LYS A 353 -34.33 -16.83 -9.28
C LYS A 353 -33.39 -15.82 -8.64
N TRP A 354 -33.03 -16.06 -7.37
CA TRP A 354 -32.17 -15.18 -6.59
C TRP A 354 -30.75 -15.73 -6.52
N HIS A 355 -29.79 -14.97 -7.02
CA HIS A 355 -28.35 -15.25 -6.98
C HIS A 355 -27.73 -14.38 -5.90
N ILE A 356 -27.33 -14.96 -4.77
CA ILE A 356 -26.79 -14.19 -3.63
C ILE A 356 -25.28 -14.34 -3.58
N ARG A 357 -24.57 -13.27 -3.92
CA ARG A 357 -23.11 -13.23 -3.99
C ARG A 357 -22.52 -12.70 -2.69
N TYR A 358 -21.69 -13.50 -2.04
CA TYR A 358 -20.92 -13.07 -0.89
C TYR A 358 -19.73 -12.20 -1.29
N HIS A 359 -19.40 -11.23 -0.42
CA HIS A 359 -18.19 -10.44 -0.60
C HIS A 359 -16.94 -11.32 -0.38
N PRO A 360 -15.83 -11.12 -1.11
CA PRO A 360 -14.60 -11.89 -0.87
C PRO A 360 -14.12 -11.87 0.60
N GLN A 361 -14.28 -10.73 1.29
CA GLN A 361 -13.93 -10.63 2.71
C GLN A 361 -14.88 -11.41 3.64
N MET A 362 -16.11 -11.70 3.20
CA MET A 362 -17.02 -12.62 3.88
C MET A 362 -16.61 -14.09 3.70
N LEU A 363 -15.75 -14.42 2.74
CA LEU A 363 -15.15 -15.75 2.64
C LEU A 363 -13.96 -15.92 3.61
N GLY A 364 -13.26 -14.82 3.90
CA GLY A 364 -12.17 -14.75 4.87
C GLY A 364 -12.63 -14.22 6.23
N ASN A 365 -12.17 -13.01 6.57
CA ASN A 365 -12.29 -12.39 7.89
C ASN A 365 -13.73 -12.27 8.45
N TYR A 366 -14.74 -12.27 7.57
CA TYR A 366 -16.15 -12.17 7.95
C TYR A 366 -16.94 -13.45 7.64
N SER A 367 -16.29 -14.61 7.65
CA SER A 367 -16.93 -15.92 7.41
C SER A 367 -18.10 -16.23 8.35
N ASN A 368 -18.11 -15.67 9.56
CA ASN A 368 -19.28 -15.78 10.45
C ASN A 368 -20.50 -15.05 9.89
N GLU A 369 -20.32 -13.88 9.26
CA GLU A 369 -21.42 -13.15 8.60
C GLU A 369 -21.98 -13.94 7.41
N MET A 370 -21.11 -14.59 6.62
CA MET A 370 -21.53 -15.49 5.55
C MET A 370 -22.37 -16.65 6.09
N LYS A 371 -21.90 -17.34 7.14
CA LYS A 371 -22.63 -18.47 7.77
C LYS A 371 -24.00 -18.05 8.30
N MET A 372 -24.12 -16.84 8.84
CA MET A 372 -25.41 -16.29 9.26
C MET A 372 -26.34 -16.08 8.07
N CYS A 373 -25.84 -15.51 6.97
CA CYS A 373 -26.63 -15.35 5.74
C CYS A 373 -27.07 -16.70 5.18
N GLU A 374 -26.16 -17.68 5.07
CA GLU A 374 -26.47 -19.05 4.65
C GLU A 374 -27.57 -19.68 5.52
N THR A 375 -27.49 -19.51 6.83
CA THR A 375 -28.51 -20.02 7.76
C THR A 375 -29.89 -19.40 7.51
N LEU A 376 -29.93 -18.07 7.32
CA LEU A 376 -31.16 -17.33 7.02
C LEU A 376 -31.77 -17.74 5.67
N LEU A 377 -30.92 -18.02 4.68
CA LEU A 377 -31.33 -18.34 3.30
C LEU A 377 -31.61 -19.83 3.07
N LYS A 378 -31.17 -20.72 3.96
CA LYS A 378 -31.28 -22.18 3.85
C LYS A 378 -32.65 -22.69 3.38
N PRO A 379 -33.80 -22.20 3.90
CA PRO A 379 -35.11 -22.66 3.43
C PRO A 379 -35.37 -22.38 1.95
N HIS A 380 -34.83 -21.27 1.42
CA HIS A 380 -34.99 -20.87 0.02
C HIS A 380 -33.96 -21.53 -0.90
N ILE A 381 -32.77 -21.83 -0.38
CA ILE A 381 -31.76 -22.63 -1.08
C ILE A 381 -32.28 -24.06 -1.31
N ILE A 382 -32.83 -24.70 -0.28
CA ILE A 382 -33.40 -26.06 -0.38
C ILE A 382 -34.55 -26.12 -1.40
N LYS A 383 -35.36 -25.06 -1.49
CA LYS A 383 -36.44 -24.94 -2.47
C LYS A 383 -35.95 -24.62 -3.89
N GLY A 384 -34.65 -24.43 -4.09
CA GLY A 384 -34.08 -24.03 -5.38
C GLY A 384 -34.38 -22.59 -5.78
N LYS A 385 -34.91 -21.74 -4.90
CA LYS A 385 -35.23 -20.34 -5.20
C LYS A 385 -34.03 -19.41 -5.08
N VAL A 386 -33.04 -19.81 -4.28
CA VAL A 386 -31.79 -19.09 -4.03
C VAL A 386 -30.60 -19.94 -4.46
N GLU A 387 -29.62 -19.33 -5.13
CA GLU A 387 -28.32 -19.89 -5.48
C GLU A 387 -27.20 -18.99 -4.90
N THR A 388 -26.34 -19.52 -4.03
CA THR A 388 -25.25 -18.76 -3.38
C THR A 388 -23.86 -19.14 -3.88
N LYS A 389 -23.67 -20.41 -4.28
CA LYS A 389 -22.37 -20.97 -4.59
C LYS A 389 -21.84 -20.44 -5.91
N ARG A 390 -22.56 -20.68 -7.01
CA ARG A 390 -22.19 -20.17 -8.35
C ARG A 390 -22.15 -18.65 -8.38
N ALA A 391 -23.11 -18.01 -7.70
CA ALA A 391 -23.17 -16.56 -7.58
C ALA A 391 -21.91 -15.95 -6.94
N THR A 392 -21.21 -16.71 -6.11
CA THR A 392 -19.98 -16.28 -5.41
C THR A 392 -18.70 -16.72 -6.12
N GLU A 393 -18.66 -17.97 -6.61
CA GLU A 393 -17.47 -18.57 -7.21
C GLU A 393 -17.17 -18.06 -8.63
N GLU A 394 -18.21 -17.77 -9.43
CA GLU A 394 -18.04 -17.34 -10.82
C GLU A 394 -17.57 -15.87 -10.92
N PRO A 395 -16.91 -15.46 -12.02
CA PRO A 395 -16.56 -14.06 -12.24
C PRO A 395 -17.80 -13.17 -12.23
N LEU A 396 -17.76 -12.08 -11.46
CA LEU A 396 -18.94 -11.21 -11.29
C LEU A 396 -19.49 -10.72 -12.62
N MET A 397 -18.65 -10.31 -13.57
CA MET A 397 -19.13 -9.80 -14.86
C MET A 397 -19.82 -10.88 -15.70
N ALA A 398 -19.34 -12.13 -15.64
CA ALA A 398 -19.91 -13.27 -16.35
C ALA A 398 -21.36 -13.53 -15.91
N ILE A 399 -21.61 -13.52 -14.59
CA ILE A 399 -22.97 -13.71 -14.06
C ILE A 399 -23.81 -12.44 -14.18
N LEU A 400 -23.26 -11.27 -13.84
CA LEU A 400 -24.00 -10.01 -13.75
C LEU A 400 -24.66 -9.65 -15.09
N ARG A 401 -23.96 -9.84 -16.22
CA ARG A 401 -24.52 -9.55 -17.56
C ARG A 401 -25.76 -10.37 -17.91
N LYS A 402 -25.97 -11.51 -17.26
CA LYS A 402 -27.14 -12.40 -17.46
C LYS A 402 -28.32 -12.06 -16.53
N MET A 403 -28.16 -11.08 -15.65
CA MET A 403 -29.17 -10.75 -14.63
C MET A 403 -30.21 -9.78 -15.16
N THR A 404 -31.46 -9.94 -14.72
CA THR A 404 -32.54 -8.99 -14.98
C THR A 404 -32.38 -7.73 -14.12
N VAL A 405 -32.05 -7.90 -12.84
CA VAL A 405 -31.92 -6.82 -11.86
C VAL A 405 -30.75 -7.11 -10.91
N HIS A 406 -29.98 -6.09 -10.57
CA HIS A 406 -28.95 -6.12 -9.53
C HIS A 406 -29.49 -5.47 -8.24
N ILE A 407 -29.12 -6.02 -7.09
CA ILE A 407 -29.48 -5.50 -5.77
C ILE A 407 -28.22 -5.39 -4.94
N THR A 408 -28.07 -4.30 -4.19
CA THR A 408 -27.00 -4.17 -3.20
C THR A 408 -27.43 -3.22 -2.07
N ALA A 409 -26.68 -3.19 -0.97
CA ALA A 409 -26.86 -2.12 0.01
C ALA A 409 -26.41 -0.78 -0.60
N PHE A 410 -25.15 -0.71 -1.02
CA PHE A 410 -24.54 0.46 -1.67
C PHE A 410 -23.17 0.13 -2.32
N SER A 411 -22.95 -1.11 -2.77
CA SER A 411 -21.69 -1.55 -3.39
C SER A 411 -21.41 -0.81 -4.70
N THR A 412 -20.12 -0.58 -5.00
CA THR A 412 -19.66 0.00 -6.28
C THR A 412 -20.01 -0.87 -7.50
N SER A 413 -20.44 -2.12 -7.30
CA SER A 413 -20.99 -2.95 -8.37
C SER A 413 -22.23 -2.37 -9.06
N VAL A 414 -22.86 -1.33 -8.49
CA VAL A 414 -23.88 -0.53 -9.19
C VAL A 414 -23.35 0.03 -10.52
N THR A 415 -22.11 0.53 -10.54
CA THR A 415 -21.48 1.08 -11.75
C THR A 415 -21.27 -0.01 -12.80
N GLU A 416 -20.76 -1.17 -12.39
CA GLU A 416 -20.56 -2.33 -13.25
C GLU A 416 -21.89 -2.81 -13.86
N ALA A 417 -22.94 -2.91 -13.04
CA ALA A 417 -24.28 -3.31 -13.44
C ALA A 417 -24.88 -2.34 -14.48
N MET A 418 -24.76 -1.04 -14.21
CA MET A 418 -25.22 0.01 -15.13
C MET A 418 -24.54 -0.11 -16.51
N HIS A 419 -23.21 -0.27 -16.55
CA HIS A 419 -22.51 -0.43 -17.82
C HIS A 419 -22.89 -1.73 -18.56
N LEU A 420 -23.26 -2.79 -17.84
CA LEU A 420 -23.76 -4.06 -18.41
C LEU A 420 -25.28 -4.04 -18.70
N GLN A 421 -25.94 -2.89 -18.65
CA GLN A 421 -27.38 -2.75 -18.88
C GLN A 421 -28.23 -3.59 -17.89
N VAL A 422 -27.82 -3.59 -16.63
CA VAL A 422 -28.53 -4.23 -15.51
C VAL A 422 -28.92 -3.14 -14.50
N PRO A 423 -30.22 -2.80 -14.39
CA PRO A 423 -30.65 -1.79 -13.45
C PRO A 423 -30.47 -2.26 -12.01
N SER A 424 -30.24 -1.32 -11.11
CA SER A 424 -29.90 -1.61 -9.72
C SER A 424 -31.00 -1.21 -8.75
N ILE A 425 -31.13 -1.94 -7.65
CA ILE A 425 -31.95 -1.61 -6.49
C ILE A 425 -31.04 -1.49 -5.27
N THR A 426 -31.24 -0.45 -4.46
CA THR A 426 -30.47 -0.27 -3.22
C THR A 426 -31.34 -0.45 -2.00
N ILE A 427 -30.89 -1.27 -1.05
CA ILE A 427 -31.67 -1.67 0.13
C ILE A 427 -31.25 -0.95 1.42
N HIS A 428 -30.38 0.06 1.33
CA HIS A 428 -29.88 0.81 2.48
C HIS A 428 -29.81 2.32 2.20
N GLN A 429 -30.06 3.13 3.25
CA GLN A 429 -30.18 4.57 3.13
C GLN A 429 -28.90 5.29 2.65
N GLN A 430 -27.72 4.73 2.95
CA GLN A 430 -26.45 5.33 2.54
C GLN A 430 -26.26 5.34 1.02
N ALA A 431 -26.99 4.52 0.27
CA ALA A 431 -26.94 4.56 -1.19
C ALA A 431 -27.26 5.95 -1.75
N LYS A 432 -28.08 6.75 -1.07
CA LYS A 432 -28.43 8.11 -1.50
C LYS A 432 -27.23 9.06 -1.52
N GLU A 433 -26.23 8.80 -0.69
CA GLU A 433 -25.00 9.59 -0.65
C GLU A 433 -24.08 9.24 -1.82
N PHE A 434 -24.07 7.97 -2.25
CA PHE A 434 -23.17 7.47 -3.28
C PHE A 434 -23.74 7.57 -4.70
N TYR A 435 -25.06 7.37 -4.87
CA TYR A 435 -25.69 7.14 -6.17
C TYR A 435 -26.76 8.18 -6.52
N LYS A 436 -26.57 9.43 -6.09
CA LYS A 436 -27.56 10.50 -6.29
C LYS A 436 -27.95 10.64 -7.77
N ASN A 437 -26.97 10.68 -8.67
CA ASN A 437 -27.20 10.88 -10.10
C ASN A 437 -27.86 9.65 -10.74
N GLU A 438 -27.49 8.45 -10.30
CA GLU A 438 -28.02 7.19 -10.78
C GLU A 438 -29.46 6.97 -10.29
N ILE A 439 -29.81 7.47 -9.10
CA ILE A 439 -31.18 7.53 -8.60
C ILE A 439 -32.01 8.52 -9.43
N GLU A 440 -31.50 9.73 -9.65
CA GLU A 440 -32.19 10.77 -10.43
C GLU A 440 -32.42 10.37 -11.89
N SER A 441 -31.47 9.63 -12.49
CA SER A 441 -31.59 9.11 -13.86
C SER A 441 -32.44 7.84 -13.97
N GLY A 442 -32.86 7.23 -12.85
CA GLY A 442 -33.68 6.02 -12.82
C GLY A 442 -32.91 4.71 -13.03
N TRP A 443 -31.57 4.75 -12.98
CA TRP A 443 -30.69 3.57 -13.00
C TRP A 443 -30.70 2.79 -11.67
N VAL A 444 -30.89 3.52 -10.56
CA VAL A 444 -30.92 2.97 -9.21
C VAL A 444 -32.27 3.26 -8.56
N SER A 445 -32.94 2.23 -8.08
CA SER A 445 -34.20 2.36 -7.32
C SER A 445 -33.97 2.07 -5.83
N PRO A 446 -34.02 3.06 -4.94
CA PRO A 446 -33.91 2.82 -3.51
C PRO A 446 -35.23 2.29 -2.94
N VAL A 447 -35.16 1.24 -2.11
CA VAL A 447 -36.33 0.60 -1.48
C VAL A 447 -36.08 0.37 0.00
N LYS A 448 -37.16 0.26 0.80
CA LYS A 448 -37.04 0.09 2.27
C LYS A 448 -37.80 -1.11 2.87
N ASN A 449 -38.58 -1.84 2.08
CA ASN A 449 -39.40 -2.96 2.53
C ASN A 449 -39.65 -3.99 1.40
N SER A 450 -40.31 -5.11 1.73
CA SER A 450 -40.55 -6.23 0.82
C SER A 450 -41.41 -5.85 -0.39
N GLU A 451 -42.50 -5.10 -0.16
CA GLU A 451 -43.45 -4.69 -1.18
C GLU A 451 -42.77 -3.81 -2.24
N GLU A 452 -42.09 -2.74 -1.79
CA GLU A 452 -41.33 -1.86 -2.68
C GLU A 452 -40.25 -2.61 -3.46
N LEU A 453 -39.59 -3.60 -2.84
CA LEU A 453 -38.57 -4.41 -3.52
C LEU A 453 -39.18 -5.27 -4.63
N ILE A 454 -40.30 -5.95 -4.37
CA ILE A 454 -40.99 -6.77 -5.38
C ILE A 454 -41.50 -5.88 -6.52
N GLU A 455 -42.14 -4.74 -6.20
CA GLU A 455 -42.62 -3.79 -7.19
C GLU A 455 -41.49 -3.23 -8.07
N ALA A 456 -40.36 -2.86 -7.45
CA ALA A 456 -39.20 -2.36 -8.16
C ALA A 456 -38.59 -3.41 -9.09
N ILE A 457 -38.43 -4.66 -8.64
CA ILE A 457 -37.93 -5.75 -9.49
C ILE A 457 -38.86 -5.96 -10.68
N HIS A 458 -40.18 -5.99 -10.46
CA HIS A 458 -41.15 -6.18 -11.52
C HIS A 458 -41.10 -5.03 -12.55
N SER A 459 -41.10 -3.78 -12.08
CA SER A 459 -41.01 -2.57 -12.92
C SER A 459 -39.73 -2.55 -13.76
N LEU A 460 -38.58 -2.81 -13.13
CA LEU A 460 -37.28 -2.83 -13.82
C LEU A 460 -37.15 -4.00 -14.80
N SER A 461 -37.70 -5.16 -14.45
CA SER A 461 -37.77 -6.33 -15.36
C SER A 461 -38.55 -6.00 -16.63
N LEU A 462 -39.72 -5.36 -16.50
CA LEU A 462 -40.51 -4.90 -17.65
C LEU A 462 -39.76 -3.84 -18.48
N LYS A 463 -39.11 -2.86 -17.84
CA LYS A 463 -38.31 -1.85 -18.56
C LYS A 463 -37.16 -2.49 -19.34
N LYS A 464 -36.43 -3.44 -18.74
CA LYS A 464 -35.33 -4.14 -19.39
C LYS A 464 -35.81 -4.95 -20.60
N ARG A 465 -36.88 -5.74 -20.44
CA ARG A 465 -37.48 -6.52 -21.54
C ARG A 465 -37.95 -5.65 -22.71
N ASN A 466 -38.46 -4.46 -22.41
CA ASN A 466 -38.93 -3.51 -23.42
C ASN A 466 -37.83 -2.60 -23.96
N ASN A 467 -36.55 -2.81 -23.61
CA ASN A 467 -35.42 -1.92 -23.96
C ASN A 467 -35.64 -0.45 -23.58
N ASN A 468 -36.40 -0.21 -22.50
CA ASN A 468 -36.77 1.11 -21.98
C ASN A 468 -35.94 1.50 -20.75
N LEU A 469 -34.74 0.95 -20.59
CA LEU A 469 -33.78 1.43 -19.61
C LEU A 469 -33.14 2.73 -20.09
N PRO A 470 -32.69 3.62 -19.17
CA PRO A 470 -31.92 4.78 -19.58
C PRO A 470 -30.69 4.33 -20.39
N GLN A 471 -30.24 5.13 -21.35
CA GLN A 471 -29.06 4.78 -22.16
C GLN A 471 -27.79 5.25 -21.44
N VAL A 472 -26.78 4.38 -21.35
CA VAL A 472 -25.42 4.79 -20.93
C VAL A 472 -24.65 5.16 -22.18
N ARG A 473 -24.43 6.46 -22.42
CA ARG A 473 -23.50 6.90 -23.47
C ARG A 473 -22.08 6.84 -22.92
N SER A 474 -21.24 6.03 -23.54
CA SER A 474 -19.80 6.07 -23.28
C SER A 474 -19.19 7.13 -24.19
N GLU A 475 -18.62 8.17 -23.60
CA GLU A 475 -17.79 9.15 -24.32
C GLU A 475 -16.31 8.72 -24.36
N SER A 476 -16.04 7.46 -24.01
CA SER A 476 -14.71 6.88 -24.03
C SER A 476 -14.18 6.77 -25.45
N ILE A 477 -12.88 7.03 -25.62
CA ILE A 477 -12.17 6.76 -26.87
C ILE A 477 -11.87 5.25 -27.06
N GLY A 478 -12.06 4.44 -26.02
CA GLY A 478 -11.82 3.01 -26.00
C GLY A 478 -10.38 2.62 -25.67
N LEU A 479 -10.19 1.36 -25.27
CA LEU A 479 -8.90 0.83 -24.84
C LEU A 479 -7.82 0.95 -25.93
N SER A 480 -8.12 0.46 -27.14
CA SER A 480 -7.14 0.41 -28.24
C SER A 480 -6.65 1.80 -28.64
N ASN A 481 -7.57 2.74 -28.88
CA ASN A 481 -7.22 4.12 -29.25
C ASN A 481 -6.53 4.86 -28.10
N GLY A 482 -6.92 4.60 -26.85
CA GLY A 482 -6.25 5.19 -25.69
C GLY A 482 -4.81 4.70 -25.56
N ILE A 483 -4.56 3.41 -25.81
CA ILE A 483 -3.20 2.87 -25.88
C ILE A 483 -2.44 3.47 -27.06
N ASP A 484 -3.06 3.60 -28.24
CA ASP A 484 -2.41 4.26 -29.39
C ASP A 484 -1.99 5.69 -29.04
N HIS A 485 -2.83 6.45 -28.35
CA HIS A 485 -2.48 7.80 -27.90
C HIS A 485 -1.24 7.82 -26.97
N ILE A 486 -1.13 6.82 -26.08
CA ILE A 486 0.03 6.68 -25.19
C ILE A 486 1.26 6.27 -26.01
N LEU A 487 1.12 5.31 -26.93
CA LEU A 487 2.24 4.79 -27.73
C LEU A 487 2.73 5.79 -28.79
N GLU A 488 1.87 6.63 -29.35
CA GLU A 488 2.24 7.71 -30.26
C GLU A 488 3.09 8.77 -29.58
N SER A 489 2.94 8.93 -28.26
CA SER A 489 3.76 9.84 -27.45
C SER A 489 5.15 9.29 -27.12
N LEU A 490 5.50 8.08 -27.58
CA LEU A 490 6.80 7.47 -27.37
C LEU A 490 7.87 8.15 -28.22
N ALA A 491 8.67 9.00 -27.57
CA ALA A 491 9.96 9.40 -28.13
C ALA A 491 11.02 8.32 -27.83
N PRO A 492 11.94 8.02 -28.76
CA PRO A 492 13.14 7.25 -28.42
C PRO A 492 13.87 7.96 -27.27
N SER A 493 14.09 7.25 -26.17
CA SER A 493 14.88 7.78 -25.07
C SER A 493 16.32 8.00 -25.56
N ASN A 494 16.70 9.27 -25.74
CA ASN A 494 18.10 9.68 -25.91
C ASN A 494 18.79 9.85 -24.55
N TYR A 495 18.20 9.29 -23.48
CA TYR A 495 18.72 9.44 -22.13
C TYR A 495 20.08 8.76 -22.00
N LYS A 496 21.08 9.55 -21.63
CA LYS A 496 22.37 9.05 -21.18
C LYS A 496 22.29 8.98 -19.66
N THR A 497 22.35 7.76 -19.14
CA THR A 497 22.46 7.55 -17.70
C THR A 497 23.93 7.57 -17.29
N ASP A 498 24.20 8.17 -16.13
CA ASP A 498 25.48 8.01 -15.42
C ASP A 498 25.44 6.77 -14.51
N LEU A 499 24.33 6.02 -14.49
CA LEU A 499 24.22 4.78 -13.73
C LEU A 499 25.11 3.70 -14.34
N ASP A 500 25.92 3.09 -13.47
CA ASP A 500 26.56 1.82 -13.78
C ASP A 500 25.49 0.71 -13.75
N LEU A 501 24.96 0.38 -14.93
CA LEU A 501 23.94 -0.65 -15.10
C LEU A 501 24.42 -2.02 -14.63
N SER A 502 25.70 -2.36 -14.82
CA SER A 502 26.25 -3.65 -14.37
C SER A 502 26.21 -3.72 -12.85
N PHE A 503 26.59 -2.64 -12.17
CA PHE A 503 26.51 -2.56 -10.72
C PHE A 503 25.06 -2.67 -10.20
N GLN A 504 24.10 -1.96 -10.81
CA GLN A 504 22.69 -2.06 -10.40
C GLN A 504 22.13 -3.46 -10.63
N ARG A 505 22.47 -4.11 -11.74
CA ARG A 505 22.09 -5.49 -12.05
C ARG A 505 22.55 -6.47 -10.96
N LYS A 506 23.76 -6.31 -10.42
CA LYS A 506 24.24 -7.12 -9.29
C LYS A 506 23.40 -6.96 -8.02
N LYS A 507 22.80 -5.79 -7.77
CA LYS A 507 21.85 -5.60 -6.65
C LYS A 507 20.57 -6.43 -6.86
N ILE A 508 20.10 -6.54 -8.11
CA ILE A 508 18.98 -7.42 -8.47
C ILE A 508 19.33 -8.87 -8.13
N PHE A 509 20.47 -9.34 -8.62
CA PHE A 509 20.96 -10.69 -8.35
C PHE A 509 21.18 -10.94 -6.87
N LEU A 510 21.68 -9.96 -6.11
CA LEU A 510 21.91 -10.11 -4.68
C LEU A 510 20.59 -10.30 -3.93
N ALA A 511 19.57 -9.49 -4.24
CA ALA A 511 18.25 -9.60 -3.63
C ALA A 511 17.61 -10.98 -3.88
N ASP A 512 17.82 -11.56 -5.07
CA ASP A 512 17.29 -12.87 -5.44
C ASP A 512 18.22 -14.06 -5.11
N GLY A 513 19.37 -13.81 -4.48
CA GLY A 513 20.33 -14.84 -4.09
C GLY A 513 21.11 -15.48 -5.26
N MET A 514 21.22 -14.81 -6.41
CA MET A 514 21.97 -15.28 -7.59
C MET A 514 23.47 -14.98 -7.47
N TYR A 515 24.11 -15.51 -6.44
CA TYR A 515 25.50 -15.18 -6.08
C TYR A 515 26.53 -15.52 -7.16
N GLU A 516 26.34 -16.63 -7.88
CA GLU A 516 27.26 -17.03 -8.96
C GLU A 516 27.31 -15.98 -10.08
N GLN A 517 26.17 -15.38 -10.44
CA GLN A 517 26.10 -14.36 -11.47
C GLN A 517 26.86 -13.09 -11.07
N ILE A 518 26.76 -12.70 -9.79
CA ILE A 518 27.50 -11.56 -9.25
C ILE A 518 29.00 -11.79 -9.41
N ILE A 519 29.51 -12.95 -8.96
CA ILE A 519 30.95 -13.24 -9.00
C ILE A 519 31.47 -13.32 -10.44
N ASN A 520 30.71 -13.90 -11.36
CA ASN A 520 31.09 -13.98 -12.77
C ASN A 520 31.19 -12.60 -13.43
N GLU A 521 30.41 -11.63 -12.95
CA GLU A 521 30.39 -10.24 -13.46
C GLU A 521 31.32 -9.30 -12.70
N THR A 522 31.89 -9.72 -11.56
CA THR A 522 32.79 -8.88 -10.77
C THR A 522 34.16 -8.74 -11.39
N LYS A 523 34.49 -7.50 -11.75
CA LYS A 523 35.84 -7.06 -12.08
C LYS A 523 36.41 -6.42 -10.82
N PHE A 524 37.39 -7.06 -10.17
CA PHE A 524 38.02 -6.57 -8.92
C PHE A 524 38.91 -5.32 -9.11
N GLU A 525 38.59 -4.49 -10.10
CA GLU A 525 39.22 -3.20 -10.40
C GLU A 525 38.24 -2.03 -10.14
N SER A 526 37.09 -2.31 -9.52
CA SER A 526 36.02 -1.34 -9.31
C SER A 526 36.42 -0.21 -8.37
N ILE A 527 36.01 1.01 -8.73
CA ILE A 527 36.14 2.21 -7.89
C ILE A 527 34.97 2.37 -6.90
N TYR A 528 33.94 1.52 -6.98
CA TYR A 528 32.75 1.61 -6.12
C TYR A 528 32.91 0.74 -4.88
N ASN A 529 33.07 1.37 -3.72
CA ASN A 529 33.14 0.67 -2.43
C ASN A 529 32.00 -0.35 -2.27
N GLU A 530 30.77 0.03 -2.63
CA GLU A 530 29.58 -0.81 -2.49
C GLU A 530 29.65 -2.12 -3.30
N GLU A 531 30.40 -2.17 -4.41
CA GLU A 531 30.58 -3.40 -5.20
C GLU A 531 31.38 -4.47 -4.44
N PHE A 532 32.34 -4.05 -3.60
CA PHE A 532 33.03 -4.96 -2.69
C PHE A 532 32.07 -5.56 -1.66
N PHE A 533 31.13 -4.77 -1.13
CA PHE A 533 30.13 -5.31 -0.19
C PHE A 533 29.24 -6.35 -0.87
N ILE A 534 28.71 -6.04 -2.06
CA ILE A 534 27.87 -6.97 -2.84
C ILE A 534 28.63 -8.26 -3.17
N SER A 535 29.87 -8.15 -3.62
CA SER A 535 30.73 -9.30 -3.92
C SER A 535 31.05 -10.10 -2.65
N GLY A 536 31.29 -9.44 -1.52
CA GLY A 536 31.48 -10.07 -0.23
C GLY A 536 30.25 -10.87 0.22
N LYS A 537 29.04 -10.30 0.08
CA LYS A 537 27.78 -11.01 0.34
C LYS A 537 27.61 -12.22 -0.57
N ALA A 538 27.99 -12.09 -1.84
CA ALA A 538 27.91 -13.20 -2.80
C ALA A 538 28.86 -14.35 -2.43
N PHE A 539 30.12 -14.06 -2.10
CA PHE A 539 31.05 -15.08 -1.61
C PHE A 539 30.60 -15.71 -0.30
N GLU A 540 30.08 -14.92 0.64
CA GLU A 540 29.50 -15.42 1.88
C GLU A 540 28.34 -16.40 1.60
N GLY A 541 27.46 -16.05 0.67
CA GLY A 541 26.35 -16.91 0.23
C GLY A 541 26.78 -18.20 -0.46
N LEU A 542 27.94 -18.19 -1.13
CA LEU A 542 28.57 -19.37 -1.74
C LEU A 542 29.45 -20.17 -0.76
N GLY A 543 29.64 -19.69 0.46
CA GLY A 543 30.47 -20.33 1.48
C GLY A 543 31.98 -20.06 1.36
N ASP A 544 32.42 -19.14 0.51
CA ASP A 544 33.84 -18.72 0.39
C ASP A 544 34.13 -17.57 1.37
N PHE A 545 34.20 -17.89 2.67
CA PHE A 545 34.35 -16.89 3.73
C PHE A 545 35.70 -16.15 3.68
N THR A 546 36.74 -16.75 3.12
CA THR A 546 38.03 -16.08 2.94
C THR A 546 37.91 -14.93 1.96
N LYS A 547 37.34 -15.16 0.77
CA LYS A 547 37.13 -14.09 -0.21
C LYS A 547 36.08 -13.08 0.24
N ALA A 548 35.04 -13.53 0.94
CA ALA A 548 34.06 -12.63 1.54
C ALA A 548 34.74 -11.64 2.50
N GLY A 549 35.59 -12.16 3.40
CA GLY A 549 36.40 -11.34 4.30
C GLY A 549 37.29 -10.35 3.57
N CYS A 550 38.01 -10.78 2.51
CA CYS A 550 38.81 -9.86 1.70
C CYS A 550 37.97 -8.73 1.11
N CYS A 551 36.83 -9.04 0.49
CA CYS A 551 35.96 -8.02 -0.09
C CYS A 551 35.43 -7.05 0.97
N TYR A 552 35.02 -7.54 2.14
CA TYR A 552 34.60 -6.67 3.22
C TYR A 552 35.73 -5.80 3.76
N TYR A 553 36.96 -6.31 3.79
CA TYR A 553 38.12 -5.52 4.18
C TYR A 553 38.36 -4.39 3.16
N ASP A 554 38.30 -4.69 1.86
CA ASP A 554 38.46 -3.70 0.80
C ASP A 554 37.35 -2.64 0.81
N TYR A 555 36.09 -3.04 1.09
CA TYR A 555 34.99 -2.11 1.35
C TYR A 555 35.35 -1.12 2.45
N LEU A 556 35.87 -1.60 3.58
CA LEU A 556 36.23 -0.76 4.72
C LEU A 556 37.41 0.17 4.38
N GLN A 557 38.46 -0.34 3.74
CA GLN A 557 39.61 0.47 3.31
C GLN A 557 39.20 1.58 2.34
N GLY A 558 38.25 1.30 1.45
CA GLY A 558 37.70 2.30 0.53
C GLY A 558 36.98 3.47 1.23
N LEU A 559 36.53 3.31 2.49
CA LEU A 559 35.92 4.42 3.24
C LEU A 559 36.95 5.47 3.68
N ASP A 560 38.17 5.05 3.99
CA ASP A 560 39.27 5.95 4.40
C ASP A 560 39.85 6.73 3.21
N VAL A 561 40.04 6.06 2.08
CA VAL A 561 40.79 6.62 0.93
C VAL A 561 40.03 7.76 0.24
N TYR A 562 38.71 7.77 0.30
CA TYR A 562 37.86 8.67 -0.49
C TYR A 562 37.03 9.66 0.34
N GLU A 563 37.30 9.82 1.64
CA GLU A 563 36.48 10.63 2.58
C GLU A 563 34.97 10.31 2.50
N ASN A 564 34.63 9.08 2.11
CA ASN A 564 33.29 8.73 1.65
C ASN A 564 32.40 8.18 2.77
N LEU A 565 32.78 8.43 4.03
CA LEU A 565 32.04 7.92 5.20
C LEU A 565 30.57 8.34 5.16
N ALA A 566 30.26 9.54 4.67
CA ALA A 566 28.90 10.05 4.54
C ALA A 566 28.01 9.23 3.57
N SER A 567 28.60 8.47 2.64
CA SER A 567 27.86 7.58 1.73
C SER A 567 27.86 6.12 2.19
N ALA A 568 28.59 5.79 3.25
CA ALA A 568 28.65 4.43 3.78
C ALA A 568 27.26 4.00 4.29
N SER A 569 26.78 2.87 3.78
CA SER A 569 25.57 2.25 4.33
C SER A 569 25.86 1.73 5.73
N PHE A 570 25.15 2.26 6.71
CA PHE A 570 25.23 1.82 8.10
C PHE A 570 24.91 0.31 8.21
N GLU A 571 23.95 -0.15 7.40
CA GLU A 571 23.56 -1.55 7.34
C GLU A 571 24.70 -2.45 6.84
N HIS A 572 25.47 -2.00 5.85
CA HIS A 572 26.62 -2.76 5.35
C HIS A 572 27.67 -2.94 6.45
N LEU A 573 27.99 -1.86 7.18
CA LEU A 573 28.96 -1.91 8.27
C LEU A 573 28.52 -2.87 9.39
N LEU A 574 27.24 -2.89 9.73
CA LEU A 574 26.72 -3.84 10.72
C LEU A 574 26.82 -5.30 10.24
N ASN A 575 26.49 -5.56 8.97
CA ASN A 575 26.65 -6.88 8.37
C ASN A 575 28.12 -7.33 8.36
N ILE A 576 29.04 -6.42 8.01
CA ILE A 576 30.48 -6.68 8.03
C ILE A 576 30.98 -6.94 9.47
N LYS A 577 30.58 -6.12 10.44
CA LYS A 577 30.90 -6.33 11.86
C LYS A 577 30.43 -7.69 12.34
N LYS A 578 29.19 -8.07 12.03
CA LYS A 578 28.60 -9.37 12.37
C LYS A 578 29.36 -10.53 11.73
N PHE A 579 29.70 -10.40 10.45
CA PHE A 579 30.50 -11.38 9.73
C PHE A 579 31.84 -11.63 10.46
N TYR A 580 32.63 -10.58 10.69
CA TYR A 580 33.93 -10.74 11.35
C TYR A 580 33.83 -11.26 12.79
N LYS A 581 32.79 -10.88 13.52
CA LYS A 581 32.49 -11.44 14.85
C LYS A 581 32.23 -12.94 14.79
N ASN A 582 31.43 -13.41 13.83
CA ASN A 582 31.09 -14.83 13.69
C ASN A 582 32.29 -15.70 13.32
N TYR A 583 33.25 -15.15 12.58
CA TYR A 583 34.47 -15.85 12.13
C TYR A 583 35.70 -15.56 12.99
N ASN A 584 35.56 -14.85 14.11
CA ASN A 584 36.65 -14.48 15.03
C ASN A 584 37.82 -13.74 14.36
N ILE A 585 37.54 -12.89 13.36
CA ILE A 585 38.54 -12.07 12.68
C ILE A 585 38.62 -10.70 13.38
N ILE A 586 39.60 -10.55 14.27
CA ILE A 586 39.67 -9.43 15.21
C ILE A 586 39.90 -8.10 14.49
N GLU A 587 40.83 -8.05 13.54
CA GLU A 587 41.20 -6.83 12.84
C GLU A 587 40.02 -6.25 12.04
N GLY A 588 39.32 -7.10 11.29
CA GLY A 588 38.14 -6.72 10.52
C GLY A 588 36.99 -6.26 11.41
N PHE A 589 36.77 -6.93 12.54
CA PHE A 589 35.77 -6.52 13.52
C PHE A 589 36.06 -5.13 14.08
N GLN A 590 37.31 -4.87 14.48
CA GLN A 590 37.73 -3.58 15.02
C GLN A 590 37.62 -2.46 13.99
N ALA A 591 37.98 -2.73 12.73
CA ALA A 591 37.84 -1.77 11.64
C ALA A 591 36.36 -1.42 11.39
N ALA A 592 35.47 -2.40 11.29
CA ALA A 592 34.03 -2.14 11.12
C ALA A 592 33.45 -1.35 12.31
N GLU A 593 33.84 -1.71 13.55
CA GLU A 593 33.42 -0.99 14.75
C GLU A 593 33.91 0.47 14.75
N PHE A 594 35.13 0.74 14.27
CA PHE A 594 35.65 2.10 14.14
C PHE A 594 34.74 2.97 13.26
N TYR A 595 34.40 2.53 12.04
CA TYR A 595 33.53 3.31 11.14
C TYR A 595 32.10 3.45 11.65
N ILE A 596 31.54 2.41 12.28
CA ILE A 596 30.24 2.48 12.93
C ILE A 596 30.24 3.61 13.97
N ASN A 597 31.27 3.68 14.81
CA ASN A 597 31.38 4.73 15.82
C ASN A 597 31.54 6.13 15.20
N GLN A 598 32.30 6.26 14.10
CA GLN A 598 32.42 7.54 13.38
C GLN A 598 31.06 8.01 12.84
N LEU A 599 30.29 7.12 12.19
CA LEU A 599 28.94 7.44 11.71
C LEU A 599 27.99 7.83 12.83
N ILE A 600 27.97 7.06 13.92
CA ILE A 600 27.13 7.33 15.09
C ILE A 600 27.47 8.68 15.73
N ASN A 601 28.76 9.05 15.78
CA ASN A 601 29.20 10.31 16.34
C ASN A 601 28.93 11.50 15.41
N SER A 602 28.84 11.26 14.09
CA SER A 602 28.53 12.29 13.11
C SER A 602 27.02 12.58 12.96
N ASN A 603 26.15 11.64 13.37
CA ASN A 603 24.72 11.74 13.13
C ASN A 603 23.89 11.07 14.23
N ASP A 604 23.18 11.90 15.00
CA ASP A 604 22.33 11.48 16.11
C ASP A 604 21.16 10.56 15.70
N TYR A 605 20.69 10.62 14.45
CA TYR A 605 19.69 9.70 13.95
C TYR A 605 20.27 8.29 13.75
N ILE A 606 21.49 8.18 13.22
CA ILE A 606 22.21 6.90 13.07
C ILE A 606 22.36 6.24 14.45
N LYS A 607 22.70 7.05 15.46
CA LYS A 607 22.79 6.61 16.85
C LYS A 607 21.49 5.96 17.34
N GLY A 608 20.35 6.63 17.17
CA GLY A 608 19.04 6.07 17.53
C GLY A 608 18.73 4.75 16.81
N HIS A 609 18.98 4.72 15.50
CA HIS A 609 18.75 3.54 14.68
C HIS A 609 19.61 2.36 15.12
N TYR A 610 20.90 2.60 15.42
CA TYR A 610 21.83 1.60 15.94
C TYR A 610 21.32 0.95 17.22
N PHE A 611 20.98 1.75 18.23
CA PHE A 611 20.46 1.23 19.49
C PHE A 611 19.15 0.46 19.30
N SER A 612 18.26 0.96 18.43
CA SER A 612 17.03 0.23 18.09
C SER A 612 17.33 -1.14 17.49
N LYS A 613 18.35 -1.26 16.64
CA LYS A 613 18.70 -2.51 16.00
C LYS A 613 19.36 -3.49 16.96
N LEU A 614 20.36 -3.05 17.73
CA LEU A 614 20.96 -3.84 18.81
C LEU A 614 19.88 -4.40 19.74
N PHE A 615 18.87 -3.59 20.08
CA PHE A 615 17.79 -4.01 20.96
C PHE A 615 16.94 -5.12 20.33
N LYS A 616 16.55 -4.97 19.05
CA LYS A 616 15.79 -5.99 18.31
C LYS A 616 16.57 -7.31 18.17
N GLU A 617 17.89 -7.24 18.05
CA GLU A 617 18.77 -8.42 17.96
C GLU A 617 19.12 -9.03 19.33
N GLY A 618 18.61 -8.47 20.43
CA GLY A 618 18.87 -8.96 21.78
C GLY A 618 20.27 -8.65 22.31
N GLN A 619 21.00 -7.72 21.70
CA GLN A 619 22.36 -7.33 22.09
C GLN A 619 22.36 -6.31 23.26
N TYR A 620 21.65 -6.63 24.34
CA TYR A 620 21.40 -5.72 25.46
C TYR A 620 22.67 -5.26 26.20
N ARG A 621 23.67 -6.14 26.33
CA ARG A 621 24.94 -5.78 26.97
C ARG A 621 25.72 -4.75 26.16
N GLU A 622 25.72 -4.88 24.84
CA GLU A 622 26.38 -3.94 23.93
C GLU A 622 25.77 -2.54 24.02
N ILE A 623 24.44 -2.46 24.17
CA ILE A 623 23.72 -1.19 24.41
C ILE A 623 24.16 -0.54 25.72
N ILE A 624 24.40 -1.33 26.76
CA ILE A 624 24.80 -0.83 28.09
C ILE A 624 26.28 -0.39 28.08
N GLU A 625 27.14 -1.17 27.43
CA GLU A 625 28.59 -0.98 27.40
C GLU A 625 29.04 0.15 26.45
N SER A 626 28.18 0.62 25.55
CA SER A 626 28.46 1.78 24.68
C SER A 626 28.70 3.10 25.43
N ASN A 627 28.52 3.10 26.76
CA ASN A 627 28.62 4.21 27.72
C ASN A 627 29.93 5.01 27.67
N ASN A 628 31.01 4.47 27.11
CA ASN A 628 32.34 5.12 27.15
C ASN A 628 32.79 5.71 25.80
N LYS A 629 32.03 5.53 24.71
CA LYS A 629 32.48 5.87 23.35
C LYS A 629 31.58 6.84 22.58
N VAL A 630 30.35 7.09 23.05
CA VAL A 630 29.31 7.84 22.32
C VAL A 630 28.61 8.84 23.23
N GLU A 631 28.48 10.10 22.81
CA GLU A 631 27.76 11.15 23.56
C GLU A 631 26.26 10.82 23.73
N HIS A 632 25.75 10.97 24.96
CA HIS A 632 24.39 10.58 25.34
C HIS A 632 23.32 11.41 24.63
N THR A 633 22.39 10.72 23.96
CA THR A 633 21.16 11.28 23.41
C THR A 633 19.92 10.70 24.08
N LEU A 634 18.75 11.28 23.79
CA LEU A 634 17.45 10.79 24.22
C LEU A 634 17.26 9.29 23.88
N ASP A 635 17.61 8.89 22.65
CA ASP A 635 17.49 7.50 22.16
C ASP A 635 18.35 6.54 22.99
N THR A 636 19.55 6.99 23.37
CA THR A 636 20.49 6.20 24.17
C THR A 636 19.89 5.87 25.54
N HIS A 637 19.31 6.86 26.22
CA HIS A 637 18.67 6.65 27.52
C HIS A 637 17.46 5.72 27.44
N PHE A 638 16.61 5.87 26.42
CA PHE A 638 15.45 5.01 26.22
C PHE A 638 15.86 3.53 26.05
N PHE A 639 16.73 3.24 25.09
CA PHE A 639 17.13 1.87 24.79
C PHE A 639 17.95 1.24 25.91
N LYS A 640 18.83 2.00 26.58
CA LYS A 640 19.58 1.52 27.76
C LYS A 640 18.65 1.19 28.92
N GLY A 641 17.68 2.07 29.20
CA GLY A 641 16.69 1.82 30.24
C GLY A 641 15.99 0.49 30.02
N ARG A 642 15.48 0.24 28.82
CA ARG A 642 14.88 -1.03 28.46
C ARG A 642 15.84 -2.21 28.51
N ALA A 643 17.09 -2.05 28.05
CA ALA A 643 18.09 -3.12 28.06
C ALA A 643 18.42 -3.56 29.50
N TYR A 644 18.58 -2.61 30.42
CA TYR A 644 18.74 -2.91 31.85
C TYR A 644 17.53 -3.65 32.42
N LEU A 645 16.31 -3.25 32.08
CA LEU A 645 15.11 -3.95 32.53
C LEU A 645 15.07 -5.40 32.03
N VAL A 646 15.40 -5.65 30.76
CA VAL A 646 15.46 -7.02 30.21
C VAL A 646 16.52 -7.87 30.90
N LEU A 647 17.65 -7.27 31.30
CA LEU A 647 18.71 -7.94 32.06
C LEU A 647 18.48 -7.97 33.57
N ASN A 648 17.28 -7.60 34.04
CA ASN A 648 16.89 -7.58 35.45
C ASN A 648 17.74 -6.62 36.33
N GLU A 649 18.37 -5.60 35.74
CA GLU A 649 19.07 -4.52 36.44
C GLU A 649 18.13 -3.33 36.72
N ILE A 650 17.07 -3.61 37.47
CA ILE A 650 15.86 -2.76 37.60
C ILE A 650 16.19 -1.31 37.93
N THR A 651 16.97 -1.05 38.99
CA THR A 651 17.27 0.31 39.45
C THR A 651 17.98 1.16 38.39
N LYS A 652 18.86 0.55 37.60
CA LYS A 652 19.55 1.25 36.50
C LYS A 652 18.59 1.51 35.34
N GLY A 653 17.70 0.55 35.06
CA GLY A 653 16.66 0.68 34.04
C GLY A 653 15.72 1.85 34.31
N ILE A 654 15.20 1.93 35.55
CA ILE A 654 14.35 3.06 36.00
C ILE A 654 15.07 4.38 35.78
N LYS A 655 16.30 4.52 36.32
CA LYS A 655 17.08 5.76 36.24
C LYS A 655 17.29 6.26 34.81
N GLU A 656 17.54 5.37 33.86
CA GLU A 656 17.75 5.78 32.46
C GLU A 656 16.43 6.13 31.76
N LEU A 657 15.32 5.44 32.06
CA LEU A 657 14.00 5.80 31.53
C LEU A 657 13.48 7.13 32.09
N GLU A 658 13.75 7.42 33.37
CA GLU A 658 13.42 8.71 33.99
C GLU A 658 14.20 9.86 33.32
N LYS A 659 15.52 9.72 33.14
CA LYS A 659 16.33 10.71 32.39
C LYS A 659 15.79 10.95 30.99
N TYR A 660 15.35 9.89 30.32
CA TYR A 660 14.72 9.98 29.00
C TYR A 660 13.44 10.83 29.07
N LEU A 661 12.53 10.56 30.01
CA LEU A 661 11.28 11.30 30.18
C LEU A 661 11.52 12.77 30.55
N GLU A 662 12.46 13.05 31.47
CA GLU A 662 12.88 14.41 31.83
C GLU A 662 13.41 15.19 30.62
N SER A 663 14.14 14.51 29.74
CA SER A 663 14.72 15.11 28.54
C SER A 663 13.67 15.35 27.46
N CYS A 664 12.62 14.52 27.38
CA CYS A 664 11.49 14.71 26.47
C CYS A 664 10.70 15.99 26.76
N CYS A 665 10.71 16.48 28.01
CA CYS A 665 10.00 17.70 28.41
C CYS A 665 10.69 19.00 27.95
N LYS A 666 11.87 18.91 27.32
CA LYS A 666 12.59 20.06 26.76
C LYS A 666 12.27 20.12 25.26
N ASP A 667 11.47 21.11 24.83
CA ASP A 667 10.88 21.31 23.48
C ASP A 667 11.87 21.45 22.28
N ARG A 668 12.99 20.72 22.24
CA ARG A 668 14.07 20.98 21.26
C ARG A 668 14.57 19.76 20.46
N VAL A 669 13.94 18.59 20.55
CA VAL A 669 14.54 17.37 19.99
C VAL A 669 13.59 16.59 19.08
N GLU A 670 13.12 17.23 18.00
CA GLU A 670 12.26 16.57 17.00
C GLU A 670 13.03 15.61 16.06
N VAL A 671 14.37 15.57 16.12
CA VAL A 671 15.22 14.81 15.18
C VAL A 671 15.47 13.36 15.63
N LEU A 672 15.18 12.99 16.87
CA LEU A 672 15.49 11.67 17.45
C LEU A 672 14.33 10.67 17.33
N LEU A 673 14.63 9.38 17.15
CA LEU A 673 13.61 8.34 16.99
C LEU A 673 12.73 8.20 18.24
N ALA A 674 13.33 8.31 19.42
CA ALA A 674 12.65 8.14 20.70
C ALA A 674 11.98 9.43 21.19
N SER A 675 12.02 10.56 20.49
CA SER A 675 11.23 11.73 20.89
C SER A 675 9.74 11.61 20.53
N GLY A 676 9.37 10.59 19.73
CA GLY A 676 7.98 10.34 19.34
C GLY A 676 7.08 9.94 20.52
N LEU A 677 5.80 10.34 20.43
CA LEU A 677 4.75 10.03 21.42
C LEU A 677 4.71 8.53 21.81
N ASN A 678 4.90 7.64 20.83
CA ASN A 678 4.92 6.19 21.05
C ASN A 678 6.04 5.74 22.01
N TYR A 679 7.23 6.34 21.90
CA TYR A 679 8.36 6.00 22.75
C TYR A 679 8.16 6.57 24.16
N LYS A 680 7.59 7.78 24.27
CA LYS A 680 7.24 8.38 25.56
C LYS A 680 6.22 7.51 26.30
N ALA A 681 5.15 7.11 25.61
CA ALA A 681 4.15 6.20 26.15
C ALA A 681 4.74 4.84 26.51
N SER A 682 5.65 4.30 25.68
CA SER A 682 6.36 3.06 25.98
C SER A 682 7.23 3.16 27.23
N ALA A 683 7.95 4.27 27.43
CA ALA A 683 8.77 4.47 28.63
C ALA A 683 7.91 4.50 29.89
N HIS A 684 6.81 5.26 29.88
CA HIS A 684 5.82 5.25 30.95
C HIS A 684 5.26 3.84 31.19
N PHE A 685 4.90 3.11 30.14
CA PHE A 685 4.42 1.75 30.26
C PHE A 685 5.42 0.83 30.97
N TYR A 686 6.70 0.85 30.57
CA TYR A 686 7.73 0.01 31.19
C TYR A 686 8.01 0.40 32.64
N LEU A 687 8.05 1.70 32.96
CA LEU A 687 8.16 2.16 34.34
C LEU A 687 6.96 1.68 35.17
N GLY A 688 5.74 1.81 34.63
CA GLY A 688 4.52 1.30 35.25
C GLY A 688 4.59 -0.21 35.54
N GLU A 689 5.03 -1.03 34.57
CA GLU A 689 5.21 -2.47 34.77
C GLU A 689 6.20 -2.78 35.90
N VAL A 690 7.32 -2.07 35.94
CA VAL A 690 8.37 -2.26 36.95
C VAL A 690 7.87 -1.87 38.35
N TYR A 691 7.25 -0.70 38.51
CA TYR A 691 6.70 -0.28 39.81
C TYR A 691 5.57 -1.19 40.28
N LEU A 692 4.73 -1.66 39.35
CA LEU A 692 3.67 -2.62 39.65
C LEU A 692 4.24 -3.94 40.18
N GLN A 693 5.30 -4.47 39.56
CA GLN A 693 5.99 -5.69 40.00
C GLN A 693 6.63 -5.53 41.39
N ASN A 694 7.05 -4.32 41.74
CA ASN A 694 7.67 -4.00 43.04
C ASN A 694 6.65 -3.46 44.07
N HIS A 695 5.35 -3.62 43.83
CA HIS A 695 4.25 -3.23 44.72
C HIS A 695 4.15 -1.71 45.02
N TYR A 696 4.72 -0.85 44.16
CA TYR A 696 4.54 0.61 44.21
C TYR A 696 3.31 1.02 43.39
N TYR A 697 2.12 0.62 43.85
CA TYR A 697 0.89 0.71 43.06
C TYR A 697 0.51 2.14 42.62
N SER A 698 0.67 3.14 43.50
CA SER A 698 0.36 4.55 43.19
C SER A 698 1.24 5.11 42.06
N VAL A 699 2.55 4.82 42.11
CA VAL A 699 3.51 5.27 41.08
C VAL A 699 3.28 4.53 39.76
N ALA A 700 2.95 3.24 39.85
CA ALA A 700 2.60 2.44 38.67
C ALA A 700 1.34 2.97 37.98
N GLU A 701 0.32 3.34 38.76
CA GLU A 701 -0.93 3.93 38.30
C GLU A 701 -0.68 5.22 37.52
N GLU A 702 0.07 6.18 38.09
CA GLU A 702 0.42 7.44 37.42
C GLU A 702 1.05 7.22 36.05
N HIS A 703 2.01 6.29 35.95
CA HIS A 703 2.65 5.98 34.68
C HIS A 703 1.73 5.29 33.68
N PHE A 704 0.85 4.38 34.12
CA PHE A 704 -0.11 3.77 33.21
C PHE A 704 -1.18 4.77 32.75
N GLU A 705 -1.58 5.72 33.59
CA GLU A 705 -2.47 6.82 33.21
C GLU A 705 -1.83 7.71 32.16
N GLU A 706 -0.58 8.14 32.36
CA GLU A 706 0.14 8.98 31.40
C GLU A 706 0.35 8.23 30.06
N CYS A 707 0.72 6.96 30.11
CA CYS A 707 0.79 6.10 28.91
C CYS A 707 -0.55 6.03 28.18
N ASN A 708 -1.65 5.81 28.92
CA ASN A 708 -2.98 5.71 28.35
C ASN A 708 -3.46 7.06 27.79
N GLN A 709 -3.13 8.18 28.45
CA GLN A 709 -3.43 9.53 28.00
C GLN A 709 -2.72 9.86 26.68
N LEU A 710 -1.43 9.50 26.56
CA LEU A 710 -0.67 9.68 25.32
C LEU A 710 -1.27 8.90 24.13
N PHE A 711 -2.03 7.83 24.40
CA PHE A 711 -2.79 7.07 23.42
C PHE A 711 -4.30 7.37 23.43
N ASN A 712 -4.75 8.51 23.98
CA ASN A 712 -6.16 8.90 24.02
C ASN A 712 -7.10 7.79 24.58
N GLY A 713 -6.63 7.04 25.57
CA GLY A 713 -7.40 5.94 26.14
C GLY A 713 -7.45 4.70 25.25
N GLN A 714 -6.45 4.43 24.42
CA GLN A 714 -6.43 3.25 23.52
C GLN A 714 -5.34 2.24 23.85
N HIS A 715 -4.50 2.47 24.87
CA HIS A 715 -3.43 1.54 25.23
C HIS A 715 -3.97 0.35 26.06
N LYS A 716 -4.47 -0.70 25.37
CA LYS A 716 -5.18 -1.85 25.97
C LYS A 716 -4.50 -2.43 27.21
N LYS A 717 -3.18 -2.71 27.12
CA LYS A 717 -2.44 -3.34 28.22
C LYS A 717 -2.26 -2.42 29.44
N ALA A 718 -2.15 -1.11 29.22
CA ALA A 718 -2.10 -0.14 30.33
C ALA A 718 -3.45 -0.09 31.05
N GLN A 719 -4.57 -0.14 30.31
CA GLN A 719 -5.91 -0.17 30.90
C GLN A 719 -6.18 -1.45 31.70
N GLU A 720 -5.68 -2.58 31.23
CA GLU A 720 -5.75 -3.84 31.98
C GLU A 720 -5.02 -3.72 33.32
N TYR A 721 -3.81 -3.13 33.33
CA TYR A 721 -3.09 -2.91 34.58
C TYR A 721 -3.73 -1.86 35.49
N LEU A 722 -4.28 -0.77 34.95
CA LEU A 722 -5.06 0.20 35.74
C LEU A 722 -6.24 -0.46 36.44
N LYS A 723 -7.02 -1.28 35.72
CA LYS A 723 -8.12 -2.06 36.30
C LYS A 723 -7.63 -3.00 37.41
N LEU A 724 -6.48 -3.66 37.22
CA LEU A 724 -5.89 -4.55 38.21
C LEU A 724 -5.48 -3.79 39.48
N ILE A 725 -4.85 -2.63 39.32
CA ILE A 725 -4.44 -1.77 40.45
C ILE A 725 -5.68 -1.29 41.21
N HIS A 726 -6.70 -0.78 40.50
CA HIS A 726 -7.96 -0.33 41.10
C HIS A 726 -8.69 -1.45 41.84
N TYR A 727 -8.70 -2.66 41.29
CA TYR A 727 -9.28 -3.83 41.95
C TYR A 727 -8.55 -4.17 43.24
N LYS A 728 -7.21 -4.19 43.23
CA LYS A 728 -6.40 -4.45 44.43
C LYS A 728 -6.60 -3.38 45.50
N ASN A 729 -6.57 -2.09 45.13
CA ASN A 729 -6.75 -0.99 46.07
C ASN A 729 -8.15 -1.02 46.74
N ARG A 730 -9.18 -1.54 46.06
CA ARG A 730 -10.52 -1.75 46.62
C ARG A 730 -10.64 -2.95 47.55
N HIS A 731 -9.68 -3.88 47.53
CA HIS A 731 -9.73 -5.14 48.29
C HIS A 731 -8.57 -5.32 49.29
N SER A 732 -7.66 -4.34 49.37
CA SER A 732 -6.62 -4.24 50.41
C SER A 732 -7.03 -3.32 51.58
N LEU A 733 -8.27 -2.82 51.56
CA LEU A 733 -8.88 -1.99 52.63
C LEU A 733 -9.84 -2.80 53.52
N ASP A 734 -9.98 -4.11 53.27
CA ASP A 734 -10.56 -5.14 54.14
C ASP A 734 -9.42 -6.01 54.69
#